data_AF-A0A7X9I8Y6-F1
#
_entry.id   AF-A0A7X9I8Y6-F1
#
_cell.length_a   1.000
_cell.length_b   1.000
_cell.length_c   1.000
_cell.angle_alpha   90.00
_cell.angle_beta   90.00
_cell.angle_gamma   90.00
#
_symmetry.space_group_name_H-M   'P 1'
#
loop_
_entity.id
_entity.type
_entity.pdbx_description
1 polymer ?
#
loop_
_entity_poly.entity_id
_entity_poly.type
_entity_poly.pdbx_seq_one_letter_code
_entity_poly.pdbx_strand_id
1 'polypeptide(L)'
;MKILKFFVILFVLAISYPYTAICQQKGPAKIAIVQATAIRNQDPFMPDYDPSKVYPIMTGNFNNILKLFEQAGEMGADLVCGPEDIQNIGSYGLHVDKKDPASGKILFNSLALKIPGPFTDQIAAIARKHEMYIIAPLYEDADGTIYNTALIFDREGKIVVKHRKTLLPVMETWLVSTGNEYEVYNTDFASIAVATCWEISYPEIASIYALKGADIIFNPTMALENKPGESLSTASLFITRAKDNSVYIAPVVLGTEGNGIIDFNGNVVAEDIGKKNTVIMAEIDFSKERTYESRWWETINGTNNTRAMMMKSRRPDLNGTLTDLNPPILDRYKDINLTTGDRERQLKAVKAVDYGAGMTTPQKSDLSLSGLNLIPYPKEVKIGGEDFLLKDNITIVLDKNASASDRFAAEEMIKDLGQKWKIKAIIGSEGEGPSVILTRRQIPKSIRDQGYQLTASGNRLVIRARTEDGLFYGTQTFLQLVANTVGVLKIPALTINDWPDIPKRAVHYDTKHHQDKSSYVKSFIKELASYKVNMLVWEWEDKFEYPSHPEIGAPGAFTMAEMQEFTRYARQYHIQIVPLVQGLGHVSFILKWPQYKHLREIEASNWEFCPLKQGSYDLLFDLWEDAMEATPGSDYIHIGSDETYELGACPECKAKAEEIGRSGLYQLFINKSASFLQKKGRKVMAWETPMGWKMGDSPAKGIEPVKGLVLAESYDYETPDLTYVKEARSEGFEVFAYDPNPGVVPMMVPYYFEKSESGENRTGSLEKSYRFLSHAAQSGVFDGMICTSWDDDGLHNQAWMMHFVNSAAWSWNGSKPSLDEFRESYYRNYYGNSSSDIPELFRLLNEGVYYYAWTMERNVWHYGEIGQTHLPDLPRGDALEYDPYWNTQYRQMVEQSKEMLDKMERVLQLTDKNIKAGADHQYDFEIFRTTAELVRHTCLTYMDLSKLEYIIREAHVNRFVDYNISHDKLVEATKLLEDLLARRKRVFDDLVRTYELTRLPKGLSTDSKKFFWQQDRARHFAFRQPDMSFLIYDEQLLDIEGYLQKLKAYIEYFKANSMN
;
A
#
# COMPACT_ATOMS: atom_id res chain seq x y z
N MET A 1 3.44 -81.95 11.24
CA MET A 1 4.19 -81.47 10.06
C MET A 1 3.61 -82.15 8.82
N LYS A 2 3.15 -81.38 7.81
CA LYS A 2 2.39 -81.80 6.60
C LYS A 2 0.84 -81.81 6.64
N ILE A 3 0.18 -80.86 7.31
CA ILE A 3 -1.23 -80.46 7.00
C ILE A 3 -1.40 -78.94 7.18
N LEU A 4 -0.48 -78.13 6.64
CA LEU A 4 -0.60 -76.67 6.67
C LEU A 4 0.05 -75.99 5.44
N LYS A 5 -0.01 -76.66 4.28
CA LYS A 5 0.43 -76.12 2.98
C LYS A 5 -0.67 -76.16 1.90
N PHE A 6 -1.92 -76.46 2.29
CA PHE A 6 -3.04 -76.55 1.35
C PHE A 6 -4.08 -75.41 1.48
N PHE A 7 -3.94 -74.52 2.48
CA PHE A 7 -4.88 -73.40 2.69
C PHE A 7 -4.39 -72.03 2.19
N VAL A 8 -3.17 -71.92 1.65
CA VAL A 8 -2.60 -70.64 1.19
C VAL A 8 -2.64 -70.47 -0.34
N ILE A 9 -3.05 -71.50 -1.09
CA ILE A 9 -3.07 -71.48 -2.57
C ILE A 9 -4.46 -71.11 -3.13
N LEU A 10 -5.49 -70.97 -2.30
CA LEU A 10 -6.85 -70.59 -2.74
C LEU A 10 -7.27 -69.15 -2.41
N PHE A 11 -6.42 -68.34 -1.78
CA PHE A 11 -6.72 -66.92 -1.50
C PHE A 11 -5.88 -65.92 -2.32
N VAL A 12 -4.98 -66.41 -3.20
CA VAL A 12 -4.14 -65.57 -4.07
C VAL A 12 -4.70 -65.46 -5.50
N LEU A 13 -5.92 -65.96 -5.75
CA LEU A 13 -6.60 -65.92 -7.06
C LEU A 13 -7.88 -65.08 -7.08
N ALA A 14 -8.09 -64.19 -6.11
CA ALA A 14 -9.27 -63.32 -6.09
C ALA A 14 -8.97 -61.92 -5.53
N ILE A 15 -7.91 -61.26 -5.99
CA ILE A 15 -7.84 -59.79 -6.02
C ILE A 15 -7.18 -59.39 -7.34
N SER A 16 -7.95 -59.54 -8.41
CA SER A 16 -7.72 -58.79 -9.64
C SER A 16 -7.77 -57.30 -9.30
N TYR A 17 -6.62 -56.63 -9.34
CA TYR A 17 -6.57 -55.17 -9.47
C TYR A 17 -7.48 -54.78 -10.64
N PRO A 18 -8.42 -53.83 -10.50
CA PRO A 18 -9.18 -53.37 -11.64
C PRO A 18 -8.20 -52.66 -12.56
N TYR A 19 -7.81 -53.32 -13.65
CA TYR A 19 -7.43 -52.60 -14.86
C TYR A 19 -8.61 -51.67 -15.14
N THR A 20 -8.40 -50.35 -15.04
CA THR A 20 -9.38 -49.35 -15.46
C THR A 20 -9.76 -49.67 -16.89
N ALA A 21 -10.94 -50.26 -17.08
CA ALA A 21 -11.46 -50.58 -18.40
C ALA A 21 -11.54 -49.25 -19.16
N ILE A 22 -10.98 -49.17 -20.37
CA ILE A 22 -11.21 -48.02 -21.24
C ILE A 22 -12.69 -48.03 -21.64
N CYS A 23 -13.35 -46.87 -21.68
CA CYS A 23 -14.74 -46.82 -22.13
C CYS A 23 -14.85 -47.43 -23.54
N GLN A 24 -15.65 -48.50 -23.67
CA GLN A 24 -15.81 -49.25 -24.91
C GLN A 24 -16.81 -48.61 -25.89
N GLN A 25 -17.61 -47.64 -25.42
CA GLN A 25 -18.61 -46.92 -26.21
C GLN A 25 -18.26 -45.42 -26.19
N LYS A 26 -17.50 -44.97 -27.20
CA LYS A 26 -17.21 -43.55 -27.41
C LYS A 26 -18.20 -42.95 -28.40
N GLY A 27 -18.65 -41.72 -28.14
CA GLY A 27 -19.63 -41.05 -28.99
C GLY A 27 -19.63 -39.53 -28.80
N PRO A 28 -20.50 -38.81 -29.53
CA PRO A 28 -20.71 -37.38 -29.34
C PRO A 28 -21.37 -37.10 -27.98
N ALA A 29 -20.91 -36.05 -27.31
CA ALA A 29 -21.48 -35.58 -26.06
C ALA A 29 -21.33 -34.05 -25.92
N LYS A 30 -22.31 -33.42 -25.27
CA LYS A 30 -22.26 -31.99 -24.93
C LYS A 30 -21.60 -31.79 -23.57
N ILE A 31 -20.41 -31.22 -23.57
CA ILE A 31 -19.62 -30.96 -22.37
C ILE A 31 -19.76 -29.49 -21.99
N ALA A 32 -20.26 -29.26 -20.78
CA ALA A 32 -20.42 -27.94 -20.20
C ALA A 32 -19.46 -27.72 -19.02
N ILE A 33 -19.07 -26.46 -18.83
CA ILE A 33 -18.34 -26.00 -17.65
C ILE A 33 -18.99 -24.72 -17.13
N VAL A 34 -18.91 -24.51 -15.82
CA VAL A 34 -19.50 -23.35 -15.15
C VAL A 34 -18.42 -22.32 -14.83
N GLN A 35 -18.54 -21.15 -15.45
CA GLN A 35 -17.76 -19.97 -15.11
C GLN A 35 -18.55 -19.15 -14.07
N ALA A 36 -18.15 -19.21 -12.80
CA ALA A 36 -18.83 -18.52 -11.71
C ALA A 36 -17.90 -17.54 -10.99
N THR A 37 -18.42 -16.35 -10.68
CA THR A 37 -17.67 -15.35 -9.90
C THR A 37 -17.97 -15.47 -8.42
N ALA A 38 -16.93 -15.70 -7.62
CA ALA A 38 -17.00 -15.58 -6.17
C ALA A 38 -16.77 -14.13 -5.70
N ILE A 39 -17.33 -13.76 -4.55
CA ILE A 39 -16.94 -12.54 -3.84
C ILE A 39 -15.54 -12.80 -3.26
N ARG A 40 -14.48 -12.36 -3.95
CA ARG A 40 -13.07 -12.56 -3.52
C ARG A 40 -12.60 -11.59 -2.41
N ASN A 41 -13.48 -10.74 -1.88
CA ASN A 41 -13.10 -9.61 -1.01
C ASN A 41 -13.06 -9.93 0.50
N GLN A 42 -12.57 -11.08 0.92
CA GLN A 42 -12.29 -11.31 2.34
C GLN A 42 -10.92 -11.94 2.48
N ASP A 43 -10.00 -11.16 3.02
CA ASP A 43 -8.68 -11.64 3.45
C ASP A 43 -8.89 -12.79 4.44
N PRO A 44 -8.29 -13.98 4.24
CA PRO A 44 -8.41 -15.13 5.16
C PRO A 44 -7.85 -14.86 6.57
N PHE A 45 -7.27 -13.67 6.77
CA PHE A 45 -6.75 -13.15 8.04
C PHE A 45 -7.52 -11.91 8.55
N MET A 46 -8.70 -11.60 7.99
CA MET A 46 -9.53 -10.45 8.40
C MET A 46 -9.86 -10.45 9.91
N PRO A 47 -9.60 -9.35 10.64
CA PRO A 47 -9.88 -9.26 12.07
C PRO A 47 -11.38 -9.08 12.40
N ASP A 48 -12.18 -8.47 11.52
CA ASP A 48 -13.63 -8.18 11.73
C ASP A 48 -14.56 -9.19 11.05
N TYR A 49 -14.21 -10.46 11.16
CA TYR A 49 -15.00 -11.53 10.61
C TYR A 49 -16.18 -11.89 11.54
N ASP A 50 -17.41 -11.90 11.01
CA ASP A 50 -18.62 -12.36 11.72
C ASP A 50 -19.03 -13.75 11.22
N PRO A 51 -18.64 -14.84 11.94
CA PRO A 51 -18.98 -16.21 11.56
C PRO A 51 -20.48 -16.47 11.42
N SER A 52 -21.34 -15.66 12.07
CA SER A 52 -22.79 -15.84 12.02
C SER A 52 -23.41 -15.51 10.65
N LYS A 53 -22.71 -14.70 9.84
CA LYS A 53 -23.17 -14.27 8.51
C LYS A 53 -22.72 -15.17 7.37
N VAL A 54 -21.86 -16.15 7.67
CA VAL A 54 -21.10 -16.90 6.65
C VAL A 54 -21.91 -18.01 6.03
N TYR A 55 -22.65 -18.76 6.85
CA TYR A 55 -23.49 -19.84 6.36
C TYR A 55 -24.54 -19.36 5.33
N PRO A 56 -25.23 -18.21 5.54
CA PRO A 56 -26.08 -17.61 4.50
C PRO A 56 -25.35 -17.26 3.20
N ILE A 57 -24.12 -16.73 3.28
CA ILE A 57 -23.30 -16.36 2.10
C ILE A 57 -22.85 -17.62 1.34
N MET A 58 -22.31 -18.61 2.05
CA MET A 58 -21.94 -19.92 1.52
C MET A 58 -23.14 -20.56 0.80
N THR A 59 -24.31 -20.55 1.44
CA THR A 59 -25.54 -21.09 0.85
C THR A 59 -25.96 -20.29 -0.40
N GLY A 60 -25.81 -18.96 -0.38
CA GLY A 60 -26.07 -18.10 -1.53
C GLY A 60 -25.17 -18.41 -2.73
N ASN A 61 -23.87 -18.58 -2.50
CA ASN A 61 -22.89 -18.95 -3.53
C ASN A 61 -23.18 -20.34 -4.10
N PHE A 62 -23.42 -21.32 -3.22
CA PHE A 62 -23.78 -22.66 -3.62
C PHE A 62 -25.05 -22.68 -4.48
N ASN A 63 -26.08 -21.94 -4.09
CA ASN A 63 -27.32 -21.81 -4.87
C ASN A 63 -27.10 -21.17 -6.24
N ASN A 64 -26.13 -20.26 -6.37
CA ASN A 64 -25.76 -19.69 -7.66
C ASN A 64 -25.15 -20.76 -8.58
N ILE A 65 -24.27 -21.62 -8.05
CA ILE A 65 -23.72 -22.75 -8.81
C ILE A 65 -24.83 -23.74 -9.21
N LEU A 66 -25.76 -24.06 -8.31
CA LEU A 66 -26.89 -24.93 -8.64
C LEU A 66 -27.72 -24.39 -9.81
N LYS A 67 -27.95 -23.07 -9.88
CA LYS A 67 -28.65 -22.45 -11.02
C LYS A 67 -27.88 -22.61 -12.33
N LEU A 68 -26.55 -22.55 -12.28
CA LEU A 68 -25.72 -22.72 -13.47
C LEU A 68 -25.67 -24.19 -13.92
N PHE A 69 -25.70 -25.15 -12.98
CA PHE A 69 -25.91 -26.56 -13.32
C PHE A 69 -27.29 -26.80 -13.94
N GLU A 70 -28.34 -26.23 -13.36
CA GLU A 70 -29.70 -26.29 -13.91
C GLU A 70 -29.74 -25.74 -15.35
N GLN A 71 -29.12 -24.58 -15.58
CA GLN A 71 -29.00 -23.97 -16.90
C GLN A 71 -28.24 -24.86 -17.89
N ALA A 72 -27.15 -25.50 -17.47
CA ALA A 72 -26.43 -26.44 -18.32
C ALA A 72 -27.29 -27.65 -18.71
N GLY A 73 -28.09 -28.18 -17.77
CA GLY A 73 -29.07 -29.23 -18.03
C GLY A 73 -30.16 -28.78 -19.02
N GLU A 74 -30.70 -27.58 -18.87
CA GLU A 74 -31.67 -26.98 -19.81
C GLU A 74 -31.08 -26.78 -21.22
N MET A 75 -29.76 -26.54 -21.32
CA MET A 75 -29.02 -26.49 -22.59
C MET A 75 -28.75 -27.89 -23.19
N GLY A 76 -29.12 -28.95 -22.45
CA GLY A 76 -28.96 -30.34 -22.85
C GLY A 76 -27.53 -30.85 -22.70
N ALA A 77 -26.79 -30.40 -21.68
CA ALA A 77 -25.47 -30.93 -21.38
C ALA A 77 -25.53 -32.41 -20.97
N ASP A 78 -24.61 -33.23 -21.50
CA ASP A 78 -24.40 -34.60 -21.05
C ASP A 78 -23.56 -34.65 -19.78
N LEU A 79 -22.66 -33.68 -19.61
CA LEU A 79 -21.84 -33.49 -18.41
C LEU A 79 -21.58 -32.02 -18.15
N VAL A 80 -21.67 -31.60 -16.89
CA VAL A 80 -21.28 -30.25 -16.44
C VAL A 80 -20.26 -30.30 -15.30
N CYS A 81 -19.22 -29.47 -15.37
CA CYS A 81 -18.23 -29.31 -14.30
C CYS A 81 -18.33 -27.93 -13.63
N GLY A 82 -18.38 -27.92 -12.30
CA GLY A 82 -18.24 -26.71 -11.49
C GLY A 82 -16.78 -26.29 -11.28
N PRO A 83 -16.53 -25.04 -10.86
CA PRO A 83 -15.19 -24.59 -10.46
C PRO A 83 -14.77 -25.21 -9.12
N GLU A 84 -13.49 -25.04 -8.74
CA GLU A 84 -13.02 -25.42 -7.40
C GLU A 84 -13.79 -24.66 -6.32
N ASP A 85 -14.07 -25.34 -5.20
CA ASP A 85 -14.79 -24.76 -4.06
C ASP A 85 -16.14 -24.13 -4.42
N ILE A 86 -17.10 -24.94 -4.89
CA ILE A 86 -18.47 -24.46 -5.19
C ILE A 86 -19.23 -23.93 -3.96
N GLN A 87 -18.71 -24.18 -2.75
CA GLN A 87 -19.23 -23.61 -1.50
C GLN A 87 -18.69 -22.18 -1.26
N ASN A 88 -17.55 -21.85 -1.89
CA ASN A 88 -16.77 -20.64 -1.71
C ASN A 88 -16.40 -20.39 -0.23
N ILE A 89 -15.84 -21.41 0.42
CA ILE A 89 -15.39 -21.33 1.82
C ILE A 89 -13.87 -21.21 1.99
N GLY A 90 -13.09 -21.38 0.92
CA GLY A 90 -11.63 -21.26 0.92
C GLY A 90 -11.13 -19.88 1.36
N SER A 91 -11.93 -18.83 1.15
CA SER A 91 -11.65 -17.47 1.64
C SER A 91 -11.73 -17.31 3.16
N TYR A 92 -12.31 -18.26 3.89
CA TYR A 92 -12.48 -18.19 5.35
C TYR A 92 -11.32 -18.80 6.17
N GLY A 93 -10.30 -19.34 5.50
CA GLY A 93 -8.97 -19.58 6.07
C GLY A 93 -8.91 -20.17 7.49
N LEU A 94 -8.10 -19.55 8.36
CA LEU A 94 -7.77 -20.01 9.72
C LEU A 94 -8.66 -19.40 10.83
N HIS A 95 -9.78 -18.76 10.50
CA HIS A 95 -10.68 -18.15 11.50
C HIS A 95 -11.22 -19.19 12.51
N VAL A 96 -11.46 -18.83 13.77
CA VAL A 96 -11.95 -19.75 14.83
C VAL A 96 -13.48 -19.84 14.84
N ASP A 97 -14.04 -21.05 14.96
CA ASP A 97 -15.48 -21.26 15.09
C ASP A 97 -16.00 -20.81 16.48
N LYS A 98 -16.90 -19.82 16.50
CA LYS A 98 -17.51 -19.28 17.73
C LYS A 98 -18.55 -20.20 18.37
N LYS A 99 -19.01 -21.26 17.69
CA LYS A 99 -19.96 -22.23 18.26
C LYS A 99 -19.29 -23.29 19.13
N ASP A 100 -17.98 -23.47 19.01
CA ASP A 100 -17.19 -24.37 19.83
C ASP A 100 -15.82 -23.76 20.18
N PRO A 101 -15.81 -22.62 20.91
CA PRO A 101 -14.58 -21.90 21.24
C PRO A 101 -13.66 -22.69 22.19
N ALA A 102 -14.19 -23.72 22.86
CA ALA A 102 -13.45 -24.56 23.79
C ALA A 102 -12.53 -25.59 23.09
N SER A 103 -12.84 -25.99 21.85
CA SER A 103 -12.03 -26.95 21.08
C SER A 103 -11.01 -26.30 20.15
N GLY A 104 -11.13 -24.99 19.89
CA GLY A 104 -10.21 -24.25 18.99
C GLY A 104 -10.33 -24.65 17.52
N LYS A 105 -11.48 -25.21 17.11
CA LYS A 105 -11.71 -25.62 15.71
C LYS A 105 -11.72 -24.42 14.76
N ILE A 106 -11.03 -24.59 13.64
CA ILE A 106 -11.01 -23.62 12.53
C ILE A 106 -12.36 -23.67 11.82
N LEU A 107 -12.93 -22.50 11.56
CA LEU A 107 -14.24 -22.30 10.96
C LEU A 107 -14.36 -22.91 9.58
N PHE A 108 -13.30 -22.82 8.75
CA PHE A 108 -13.23 -23.53 7.48
C PHE A 108 -13.61 -25.01 7.65
N ASN A 109 -13.06 -25.69 8.66
CA ASN A 109 -13.34 -27.10 8.94
C ASN A 109 -14.78 -27.33 9.39
N SER A 110 -15.42 -26.36 10.06
CA SER A 110 -16.83 -26.45 10.46
C SER A 110 -17.82 -26.25 9.30
N LEU A 111 -17.37 -25.64 8.20
CA LEU A 111 -18.18 -25.37 7.01
C LEU A 111 -18.05 -26.46 5.95
N ALA A 112 -17.01 -27.30 6.03
CA ALA A 112 -16.84 -28.47 5.20
C ALA A 112 -18.04 -29.44 5.34
N LEU A 113 -18.44 -30.04 4.23
CA LEU A 113 -19.71 -30.76 4.13
C LEU A 113 -19.55 -32.26 4.38
N LYS A 114 -20.52 -32.86 5.09
CA LYS A 114 -20.71 -34.31 5.14
C LYS A 114 -21.24 -34.82 3.82
N ILE A 115 -20.69 -35.93 3.33
CA ILE A 115 -21.04 -36.54 2.04
C ILE A 115 -21.41 -38.02 2.25
N PRO A 116 -22.62 -38.46 1.86
CA PRO A 116 -23.71 -37.65 1.30
C PRO A 116 -24.39 -36.76 2.36
N GLY A 117 -25.04 -35.68 1.92
CA GLY A 117 -25.79 -34.75 2.76
C GLY A 117 -26.66 -33.77 1.95
N PRO A 118 -27.35 -32.82 2.63
CA PRO A 118 -28.38 -31.97 2.01
C PRO A 118 -27.93 -31.15 0.81
N PHE A 119 -26.65 -30.77 0.76
CA PHE A 119 -26.07 -30.05 -0.38
C PHE A 119 -25.82 -31.00 -1.57
N THR A 120 -25.30 -32.20 -1.34
CA THR A 120 -25.10 -33.20 -2.40
C THR A 120 -26.44 -33.78 -2.90
N ASP A 121 -27.47 -33.82 -2.05
CA ASP A 121 -28.82 -34.25 -2.44
C ASP A 121 -29.46 -33.30 -3.46
N GLN A 122 -29.20 -32.00 -3.33
CA GLN A 122 -29.64 -30.98 -4.30
C GLN A 122 -28.94 -31.16 -5.65
N ILE A 123 -27.62 -31.37 -5.65
CA ILE A 123 -26.86 -31.66 -6.88
C ILE A 123 -27.36 -32.95 -7.54
N ALA A 124 -27.56 -34.01 -6.75
CA ALA A 124 -28.10 -35.28 -7.21
C ALA A 124 -29.50 -35.14 -7.84
N ALA A 125 -30.34 -34.25 -7.32
CA ALA A 125 -31.65 -33.98 -7.90
C ALA A 125 -31.56 -33.32 -9.27
N ILE A 126 -30.64 -32.37 -9.46
CA ILE A 126 -30.38 -31.72 -10.76
C ILE A 126 -29.84 -32.75 -11.76
N ALA A 127 -28.88 -33.58 -11.36
CA ALA A 127 -28.33 -34.65 -12.20
C ALA A 127 -29.43 -35.59 -12.72
N ARG A 128 -30.32 -36.07 -11.82
CA ARG A 128 -31.49 -36.89 -12.20
C ARG A 128 -32.46 -36.18 -13.12
N LYS A 129 -32.76 -34.91 -12.82
CA LYS A 129 -33.77 -34.14 -13.55
C LYS A 129 -33.39 -33.99 -15.02
N HIS A 130 -32.10 -33.74 -15.27
CA HIS A 130 -31.57 -33.49 -16.61
C HIS A 130 -30.89 -34.72 -17.22
N GLU A 131 -30.93 -35.86 -16.53
CA GLU A 131 -30.26 -37.11 -16.91
C GLU A 131 -28.79 -36.86 -17.31
N MET A 132 -28.04 -36.04 -16.55
CA MET A 132 -26.68 -35.61 -16.89
C MET A 132 -25.66 -35.95 -15.79
N TYR A 133 -24.39 -36.07 -16.17
CA TYR A 133 -23.30 -36.17 -15.20
C TYR A 133 -22.96 -34.79 -14.62
N ILE A 134 -22.61 -34.72 -13.32
CA ILE A 134 -22.16 -33.48 -12.68
C ILE A 134 -20.84 -33.72 -11.95
N ILE A 135 -19.83 -32.90 -12.23
CA ILE A 135 -18.59 -32.81 -11.45
C ILE A 135 -18.73 -31.62 -10.50
N ALA A 136 -18.73 -31.90 -9.19
CA ALA A 136 -18.96 -30.92 -8.12
C ALA A 136 -17.76 -30.87 -7.15
N PRO A 137 -16.79 -29.96 -7.39
CA PRO A 137 -15.64 -29.75 -6.51
C PRO A 137 -16.01 -28.96 -5.24
N LEU A 138 -15.74 -29.54 -4.08
CA LEU A 138 -16.17 -29.01 -2.80
C LEU A 138 -15.29 -29.49 -1.64
N TYR A 139 -15.38 -28.86 -0.47
CA TYR A 139 -14.68 -29.35 0.72
C TYR A 139 -15.54 -30.35 1.49
N GLU A 140 -14.99 -31.56 1.67
CA GLU A 140 -15.57 -32.70 2.37
C GLU A 140 -15.08 -32.75 3.82
N ASP A 141 -15.97 -32.97 4.77
CA ASP A 141 -15.62 -33.46 6.11
C ASP A 141 -15.88 -34.98 6.20
N ALA A 142 -14.82 -35.78 6.06
CA ALA A 142 -14.84 -37.23 6.26
C ALA A 142 -14.43 -37.56 7.70
N ASP A 143 -15.42 -37.66 8.59
CA ASP A 143 -15.25 -38.02 10.01
C ASP A 143 -14.15 -37.24 10.74
N GLY A 144 -14.09 -35.92 10.53
CA GLY A 144 -13.15 -35.00 11.14
C GLY A 144 -11.90 -34.73 10.30
N THR A 145 -11.73 -35.44 9.18
CA THR A 145 -10.65 -35.19 8.22
C THR A 145 -11.21 -34.44 7.01
N ILE A 146 -10.67 -33.25 6.75
CA ILE A 146 -11.16 -32.39 5.67
C ILE A 146 -10.41 -32.70 4.38
N TYR A 147 -11.11 -32.80 3.25
CA TYR A 147 -10.53 -33.03 1.93
C TYR A 147 -11.11 -32.05 0.90
N ASN A 148 -10.25 -31.52 0.02
CA ASN A 148 -10.72 -30.91 -1.22
C ASN A 148 -11.09 -32.02 -2.21
N THR A 149 -12.39 -32.11 -2.51
CA THR A 149 -13.00 -33.29 -3.10
C THR A 149 -13.85 -32.93 -4.30
N ALA A 150 -13.54 -33.48 -5.46
CA ALA A 150 -14.41 -33.45 -6.63
C ALA A 150 -15.29 -34.71 -6.66
N LEU A 151 -16.59 -34.51 -6.44
CA LEU A 151 -17.59 -35.56 -6.57
C LEU A 151 -18.06 -35.66 -8.01
N ILE A 152 -18.25 -36.89 -8.51
CA ILE A 152 -18.91 -37.13 -9.80
C ILE A 152 -20.24 -37.81 -9.55
N PHE A 153 -21.31 -37.20 -10.04
CA PHE A 153 -22.67 -37.73 -10.04
C PHE A 153 -22.96 -38.35 -11.41
N ASP A 154 -23.57 -39.54 -11.44
CA ASP A 154 -24.11 -40.14 -12.66
C ASP A 154 -25.48 -39.55 -13.07
N ARG A 155 -26.03 -40.03 -14.19
CA ARG A 155 -27.33 -39.56 -14.72
C ARG A 155 -28.49 -39.84 -13.76
N GLU A 156 -28.36 -40.84 -12.89
CA GLU A 156 -29.30 -41.17 -11.80
C GLU A 156 -29.04 -40.37 -10.51
N GLY A 157 -28.09 -39.44 -10.53
CA GLY A 157 -27.71 -38.58 -9.41
C GLY A 157 -27.05 -39.33 -8.26
N LYS A 158 -26.45 -40.50 -8.52
CA LYS A 158 -25.64 -41.23 -7.55
C LYS A 158 -24.19 -40.73 -7.64
N ILE A 159 -23.56 -40.55 -6.48
CA ILE A 159 -22.13 -40.27 -6.39
C ILE A 159 -21.38 -41.55 -6.79
N VAL A 160 -20.71 -41.52 -7.93
CA VAL A 160 -19.98 -42.65 -8.52
C VAL A 160 -18.47 -42.54 -8.30
N VAL A 161 -17.95 -41.33 -8.07
CA VAL A 161 -16.51 -41.06 -7.84
C VAL A 161 -16.35 -39.98 -6.78
N LYS A 162 -15.26 -40.10 -6.01
CA LYS A 162 -14.84 -39.13 -5.00
C LYS A 162 -13.34 -38.87 -5.15
N HIS A 163 -12.99 -37.97 -6.08
CA HIS A 163 -11.60 -37.59 -6.30
C HIS A 163 -11.15 -36.63 -5.20
N ARG A 164 -10.26 -37.08 -4.31
CA ARG A 164 -9.62 -36.24 -3.29
C ARG A 164 -8.28 -35.73 -3.82
N LYS A 165 -8.10 -34.42 -3.80
CA LYS A 165 -6.90 -33.74 -4.30
C LYS A 165 -5.63 -34.32 -3.67
N THR A 166 -4.72 -34.82 -4.51
CA THR A 166 -3.52 -35.56 -4.06
C THR A 166 -2.32 -34.66 -3.81
N LEU A 167 -2.27 -33.48 -4.45
CA LEU A 167 -1.23 -32.46 -4.26
C LEU A 167 -1.85 -31.14 -3.81
N LEU A 168 -1.35 -30.63 -2.68
CA LEU A 168 -1.82 -29.41 -2.05
C LEU A 168 -0.79 -28.28 -2.22
N PRO A 169 -1.21 -27.06 -2.60
CA PRO A 169 -0.37 -25.89 -2.45
C PRO A 169 -0.13 -25.61 -0.95
N VAL A 170 0.96 -24.92 -0.63
CA VAL A 170 1.41 -24.70 0.76
C VAL A 170 0.30 -24.16 1.66
N MET A 171 -0.52 -23.23 1.17
CA MET A 171 -1.64 -22.63 1.92
C MET A 171 -2.79 -23.59 2.24
N GLU A 172 -2.98 -24.66 1.47
CA GLU A 172 -4.06 -25.63 1.68
C GLU A 172 -3.65 -26.75 2.65
N THR A 173 -2.33 -26.98 2.82
CA THR A 173 -1.79 -28.00 3.76
C THR A 173 -2.15 -27.75 5.22
N TRP A 174 -2.65 -26.55 5.53
CA TRP A 174 -3.11 -26.13 6.86
C TRP A 174 -4.56 -26.56 7.14
N LEU A 175 -5.34 -26.81 6.08
CA LEU A 175 -6.79 -26.87 6.12
C LEU A 175 -7.35 -28.23 5.69
N VAL A 176 -6.70 -28.90 4.74
CA VAL A 176 -7.18 -30.17 4.16
C VAL A 176 -6.07 -31.23 4.12
N SER A 177 -6.49 -32.49 3.96
CA SER A 177 -5.63 -33.67 3.79
C SER A 177 -5.50 -34.06 2.32
N THR A 178 -4.41 -34.74 1.99
CA THR A 178 -4.17 -35.26 0.64
C THR A 178 -4.97 -36.53 0.38
N GLY A 179 -5.50 -36.65 -0.84
CA GLY A 179 -5.88 -37.92 -1.42
C GLY A 179 -4.65 -38.73 -1.84
N ASN A 180 -4.88 -39.97 -2.27
CA ASN A 180 -3.83 -40.93 -2.60
C ASN A 180 -4.10 -41.71 -3.91
N GLU A 181 -5.12 -41.33 -4.67
CA GLU A 181 -5.55 -42.05 -5.87
C GLU A 181 -5.75 -41.11 -7.06
N TYR A 182 -5.36 -41.58 -8.24
CA TYR A 182 -5.59 -40.91 -9.53
C TYR A 182 -6.66 -41.68 -10.31
N GLU A 183 -7.93 -41.36 -10.08
CA GLU A 183 -9.05 -42.14 -10.64
C GLU A 183 -9.40 -41.71 -12.07
N VAL A 184 -9.73 -42.69 -12.93
CA VAL A 184 -10.36 -42.45 -14.24
C VAL A 184 -11.68 -43.17 -14.24
N TYR A 185 -12.74 -42.46 -14.62
CA TYR A 185 -14.10 -42.97 -14.61
C TYR A 185 -14.67 -43.04 -16.02
N ASN A 186 -15.48 -44.06 -16.30
CA ASN A 186 -16.13 -44.21 -17.60
C ASN A 186 -17.56 -43.73 -17.53
N THR A 187 -17.90 -42.75 -18.36
CA THR A 187 -19.28 -42.46 -18.72
C THR A 187 -19.71 -43.35 -19.90
N ASP A 188 -20.95 -43.20 -20.31
CA ASP A 188 -21.54 -43.80 -21.51
C ASP A 188 -21.00 -43.22 -22.84
N PHE A 189 -20.17 -42.17 -22.80
CA PHE A 189 -19.60 -41.53 -23.99
C PHE A 189 -18.08 -41.32 -23.96
N ALA A 190 -17.43 -41.30 -22.79
CA ALA A 190 -15.99 -41.06 -22.66
C ALA A 190 -15.41 -41.56 -21.32
N SER A 191 -14.08 -41.71 -21.27
CA SER A 191 -13.36 -41.81 -19.98
C SER A 191 -12.97 -40.41 -19.49
N ILE A 192 -13.31 -40.06 -18.24
CA ILE A 192 -13.07 -38.74 -17.66
C ILE A 192 -12.14 -38.82 -16.44
N ALA A 193 -11.39 -37.75 -16.19
CA ALA A 193 -10.58 -37.59 -14.99
C ALA A 193 -10.69 -36.16 -14.44
N VAL A 194 -10.36 -35.99 -13.17
CA VAL A 194 -10.32 -34.67 -12.52
C VAL A 194 -8.92 -34.45 -11.96
N ALA A 195 -8.29 -33.36 -12.35
CA ALA A 195 -7.03 -32.88 -11.78
C ALA A 195 -7.34 -31.54 -11.10
N THR A 196 -7.59 -31.52 -9.80
CA THR A 196 -8.03 -30.32 -9.10
C THR A 196 -6.87 -29.35 -8.92
N CYS A 197 -7.01 -28.14 -9.48
CA CYS A 197 -6.12 -27.00 -9.27
C CYS A 197 -4.64 -27.35 -9.49
N TRP A 198 -3.82 -27.24 -8.44
CA TRP A 198 -2.37 -27.45 -8.45
C TRP A 198 -1.93 -28.82 -9.01
N GLU A 199 -2.81 -29.82 -9.07
CA GLU A 199 -2.51 -31.14 -9.66
C GLU A 199 -2.13 -31.05 -11.15
N ILE A 200 -2.74 -30.13 -11.92
CA ILE A 200 -2.48 -30.01 -13.36
C ILE A 200 -1.08 -29.42 -13.67
N SER A 201 -0.51 -28.70 -12.71
CA SER A 201 0.83 -28.09 -12.81
C SER A 201 1.91 -29.17 -12.93
N TYR A 202 1.69 -30.35 -12.35
CA TYR A 202 2.60 -31.48 -12.42
C TYR A 202 2.33 -32.33 -13.66
N PRO A 203 3.25 -32.35 -14.65
CA PRO A 203 3.03 -33.05 -15.91
C PRO A 203 2.74 -34.55 -15.73
N GLU A 204 3.31 -35.16 -14.69
CA GLU A 204 3.17 -36.59 -14.39
C GLU A 204 1.71 -36.98 -14.15
N ILE A 205 0.93 -36.11 -13.49
CA ILE A 205 -0.46 -36.42 -13.13
C ILE A 205 -1.34 -36.48 -14.38
N ALA A 206 -1.22 -35.49 -15.27
CA ALA A 206 -1.94 -35.50 -16.55
C ALA A 206 -1.56 -36.73 -17.38
N SER A 207 -0.28 -37.11 -17.38
CA SER A 207 0.19 -38.33 -18.03
C SER A 207 -0.36 -39.60 -17.41
N ILE A 208 -0.45 -39.70 -16.08
CA ILE A 208 -1.07 -40.85 -15.40
C ILE A 208 -2.53 -41.00 -15.82
N TYR A 209 -3.31 -39.92 -15.86
CA TYR A 209 -4.70 -39.97 -16.30
C TYR A 209 -4.83 -40.42 -17.76
N ALA A 210 -4.02 -39.87 -18.65
CA ALA A 210 -4.02 -40.26 -20.06
C ALA A 210 -3.65 -41.74 -20.27
N LEU A 211 -2.71 -42.26 -19.50
CA LEU A 211 -2.29 -43.68 -19.51
C LEU A 211 -3.36 -44.61 -18.94
N LYS A 212 -4.11 -44.15 -17.94
CA LYS A 212 -5.29 -44.85 -17.42
C LYS A 212 -6.48 -44.81 -18.37
N GLY A 213 -6.38 -44.05 -19.46
CA GLY A 213 -7.33 -44.05 -20.57
C GLY A 213 -8.20 -42.80 -20.66
N ALA A 214 -7.99 -41.77 -19.83
CA ALA A 214 -8.79 -40.55 -19.85
C ALA A 214 -8.85 -39.94 -21.26
N ASP A 215 -10.04 -39.57 -21.70
CA ASP A 215 -10.28 -38.86 -22.96
C ASP A 215 -10.33 -37.36 -22.76
N ILE A 216 -10.80 -36.91 -21.59
CA ILE A 216 -10.83 -35.53 -21.12
C ILE A 216 -10.41 -35.45 -19.64
N ILE A 217 -9.65 -34.42 -19.28
CA ILE A 217 -9.30 -34.09 -17.90
C ILE A 217 -9.91 -32.73 -17.57
N PHE A 218 -10.76 -32.70 -16.54
CA PHE A 218 -11.30 -31.46 -15.99
C PHE A 218 -10.34 -30.91 -14.94
N ASN A 219 -10.10 -29.60 -14.98
CA ASN A 219 -9.29 -28.89 -14.01
C ASN A 219 -10.12 -27.82 -13.30
N PRO A 220 -10.93 -28.21 -12.29
CA PRO A 220 -11.54 -27.22 -11.41
C PRO A 220 -10.45 -26.53 -10.60
N THR A 221 -10.41 -25.21 -10.63
CA THR A 221 -9.32 -24.45 -10.00
C THR A 221 -9.75 -23.05 -9.52
N MET A 222 -9.08 -22.56 -8.48
CA MET A 222 -9.08 -21.15 -8.08
C MET A 222 -7.86 -20.38 -8.64
N ALA A 223 -6.91 -21.07 -9.28
CA ALA A 223 -5.68 -20.47 -9.82
C ALA A 223 -5.92 -19.83 -11.20
N LEU A 224 -5.15 -18.78 -11.48
CA LEU A 224 -5.18 -18.05 -12.75
C LEU A 224 -3.93 -18.41 -13.57
N GLU A 225 -4.12 -18.95 -14.78
CA GLU A 225 -3.02 -19.20 -15.72
C GLU A 225 -2.76 -18.01 -16.67
N ASN A 226 -3.78 -17.18 -16.93
CA ASN A 226 -3.70 -15.99 -17.79
C ASN A 226 -4.30 -14.76 -17.09
N LYS A 227 -4.04 -13.56 -17.62
CA LYS A 227 -4.62 -12.33 -17.04
C LYS A 227 -6.14 -12.27 -17.27
N PRO A 228 -6.89 -11.52 -16.45
CA PRO A 228 -8.31 -11.31 -16.69
C PRO A 228 -8.60 -10.76 -18.09
N GLY A 229 -9.49 -11.43 -18.82
CA GLY A 229 -9.86 -11.08 -20.18
C GLY A 229 -8.97 -11.66 -21.28
N GLU A 230 -7.97 -12.49 -20.95
CA GLU A 230 -7.16 -13.20 -21.94
C GLU A 230 -7.78 -14.55 -22.34
N SER A 231 -7.61 -14.93 -23.61
CA SER A 231 -8.08 -16.20 -24.17
C SER A 231 -7.32 -17.40 -23.61
N LEU A 232 -7.96 -18.57 -23.58
CA LEU A 232 -7.27 -19.82 -23.24
C LEU A 232 -6.15 -20.18 -24.22
N SER A 233 -6.12 -19.58 -25.40
CA SER A 233 -5.05 -19.75 -26.38
C SER A 233 -3.67 -19.24 -25.90
N THR A 234 -3.62 -18.40 -24.86
CA THR A 234 -2.37 -17.97 -24.22
C THR A 234 -2.01 -18.80 -22.98
N ALA A 235 -2.87 -19.73 -22.55
CA ALA A 235 -2.66 -20.59 -21.37
C ALA A 235 -1.71 -21.74 -21.69
N SER A 236 -0.41 -21.43 -21.75
CA SER A 236 0.63 -22.37 -22.18
C SER A 236 0.60 -23.69 -21.39
N LEU A 237 0.27 -23.67 -20.10
CA LEU A 237 0.15 -24.88 -19.29
C LEU A 237 -0.92 -25.83 -19.85
N PHE A 238 -2.17 -25.38 -19.98
CA PHE A 238 -3.28 -26.23 -20.41
C PHE A 238 -3.12 -26.73 -21.84
N ILE A 239 -2.63 -25.88 -22.74
CA ILE A 239 -2.33 -26.24 -24.13
C ILE A 239 -1.27 -27.34 -24.18
N THR A 240 -0.20 -27.19 -23.40
CA THR A 240 0.88 -28.18 -23.35
C THR A 240 0.38 -29.51 -22.79
N ARG A 241 -0.43 -29.48 -21.71
CA ARG A 241 -1.00 -30.70 -21.12
C ARG A 241 -1.94 -31.44 -22.07
N ALA A 242 -2.73 -30.72 -22.87
CA ALA A 242 -3.61 -31.30 -23.88
C ALA A 242 -2.85 -31.92 -25.06
N LYS A 243 -1.73 -31.32 -25.47
CA LYS A 243 -0.94 -31.83 -26.61
C LYS A 243 -0.05 -33.01 -26.22
N ASP A 244 0.68 -32.89 -25.12
CA ASP A 244 1.67 -33.90 -24.70
C ASP A 244 1.03 -35.25 -24.34
N ASN A 245 -0.22 -35.21 -23.88
CA ASN A 245 -0.94 -36.41 -23.47
C ASN A 245 -1.90 -36.93 -24.54
N SER A 246 -2.03 -36.21 -25.67
CA SER A 246 -3.33 -36.11 -26.35
C SER A 246 -4.39 -35.81 -25.27
N VAL A 247 -5.64 -36.23 -25.25
CA VAL A 247 -6.69 -35.78 -24.29
C VAL A 247 -7.18 -34.32 -24.44
N TYR A 248 -8.45 -34.12 -24.14
CA TYR A 248 -9.04 -32.79 -23.97
C TYR A 248 -8.72 -32.26 -22.57
N ILE A 249 -8.57 -30.96 -22.43
CA ILE A 249 -8.37 -30.29 -21.13
C ILE A 249 -9.47 -29.24 -20.95
N ALA A 250 -10.17 -29.31 -19.83
CA ALA A 250 -11.25 -28.38 -19.49
C ALA A 250 -10.94 -27.65 -18.18
N PRO A 251 -10.22 -26.51 -18.23
CA PRO A 251 -10.03 -25.67 -17.05
C PRO A 251 -11.36 -25.00 -16.66
N VAL A 252 -11.68 -25.08 -15.37
CA VAL A 252 -12.90 -24.52 -14.77
C VAL A 252 -12.50 -23.66 -13.58
N VAL A 253 -12.29 -22.38 -13.85
CA VAL A 253 -11.75 -21.40 -12.92
C VAL A 253 -12.88 -20.70 -12.16
N LEU A 254 -12.77 -20.62 -10.83
CA LEU A 254 -13.64 -19.80 -9.98
C LEU A 254 -13.36 -18.30 -10.18
N GLY A 255 -13.79 -17.74 -11.31
CA GLY A 255 -13.50 -16.37 -11.73
C GLY A 255 -14.07 -16.07 -13.11
N THR A 256 -13.53 -15.04 -13.76
CA THR A 256 -13.89 -14.68 -15.15
C THR A 256 -12.82 -15.05 -16.16
N GLU A 257 -11.78 -15.75 -15.72
CA GLU A 257 -10.53 -15.92 -16.44
C GLU A 257 -10.29 -17.40 -16.77
N GLY A 258 -9.82 -17.71 -17.99
CA GLY A 258 -9.27 -19.04 -18.29
C GLY A 258 -10.23 -20.22 -18.21
N ASN A 259 -11.54 -20.03 -18.43
CA ASN A 259 -12.49 -21.14 -18.56
C ASN A 259 -12.72 -21.49 -20.02
N GLY A 260 -12.76 -22.79 -20.30
CA GLY A 260 -13.12 -23.28 -21.63
C GLY A 260 -12.72 -24.74 -21.83
N ILE A 261 -12.68 -25.17 -23.07
CA ILE A 261 -12.32 -26.53 -23.45
C ILE A 261 -11.26 -26.46 -24.54
N ILE A 262 -10.17 -27.19 -24.33
CA ILE A 262 -9.04 -27.29 -25.24
C ILE A 262 -9.01 -28.71 -25.81
N ASP A 263 -8.90 -28.82 -27.13
CA ASP A 263 -8.75 -30.09 -27.81
C ASP A 263 -7.33 -30.66 -27.68
N PHE A 264 -7.17 -31.93 -28.07
CA PHE A 264 -5.90 -32.63 -28.02
C PHE A 264 -4.83 -32.13 -29.01
N ASN A 265 -5.15 -31.15 -29.86
CA ASN A 265 -4.18 -30.43 -30.70
C ASN A 265 -3.76 -29.08 -30.08
N GLY A 266 -4.37 -28.71 -28.94
CA GLY A 266 -4.16 -27.45 -28.25
C GLY A 266 -5.03 -26.30 -28.74
N ASN A 267 -6.08 -26.58 -29.53
CA ASN A 267 -7.01 -25.55 -29.98
C ASN A 267 -8.10 -25.35 -28.94
N VAL A 268 -8.47 -24.10 -28.69
CA VAL A 268 -9.65 -23.78 -27.87
C VAL A 268 -10.91 -24.06 -28.70
N VAL A 269 -11.77 -24.96 -28.22
CA VAL A 269 -13.02 -25.36 -28.90
C VAL A 269 -14.26 -24.75 -28.27
N ALA A 270 -14.16 -24.23 -27.04
CA ALA A 270 -15.15 -23.35 -26.44
C ALA A 270 -14.50 -22.46 -25.37
N GLU A 271 -14.84 -21.17 -25.35
CA GLU A 271 -14.48 -20.20 -24.31
C GLU A 271 -15.49 -19.04 -24.30
N ASP A 272 -15.60 -18.33 -23.17
CA ASP A 272 -16.42 -17.12 -23.05
C ASP A 272 -15.72 -16.08 -22.17
N ILE A 273 -14.95 -15.21 -22.82
CA ILE A 273 -14.01 -14.30 -22.16
C ILE A 273 -14.76 -13.15 -21.47
N GLY A 274 -14.47 -12.93 -20.18
CA GLY A 274 -14.91 -11.74 -19.44
C GLY A 274 -16.39 -11.75 -19.00
N LYS A 275 -17.15 -12.79 -19.30
CA LYS A 275 -18.53 -12.93 -18.80
C LYS A 275 -18.56 -13.43 -17.36
N LYS A 276 -19.59 -13.06 -16.61
CA LYS A 276 -19.77 -13.52 -15.22
C LYS A 276 -20.92 -14.51 -15.16
N ASN A 277 -20.78 -15.58 -14.38
CA ASN A 277 -21.84 -16.55 -14.10
C ASN A 277 -22.48 -17.10 -15.38
N THR A 278 -21.67 -17.77 -16.20
CA THR A 278 -22.09 -18.31 -17.51
C THR A 278 -21.76 -19.80 -17.63
N VAL A 279 -22.48 -20.47 -18.52
CA VAL A 279 -22.23 -21.86 -18.91
C VAL A 279 -21.53 -21.85 -20.26
N ILE A 280 -20.32 -22.42 -20.32
CA ILE A 280 -19.56 -22.59 -21.55
C ILE A 280 -19.73 -24.04 -21.99
N MET A 281 -20.12 -24.28 -23.24
CA MET A 281 -20.44 -25.63 -23.73
C MET A 281 -19.84 -25.90 -25.11
N ALA A 282 -19.34 -27.12 -25.31
CA ALA A 282 -18.90 -27.64 -26.60
C ALA A 282 -19.53 -29.01 -26.86
N GLU A 283 -19.87 -29.29 -28.12
CA GLU A 283 -20.18 -30.65 -28.56
C GLU A 283 -18.87 -31.34 -28.97
N ILE A 284 -18.54 -32.45 -28.31
CA ILE A 284 -17.30 -33.18 -28.49
C ILE A 284 -17.61 -34.59 -28.98
N ASP A 285 -17.04 -34.96 -30.12
CA ASP A 285 -17.06 -36.33 -30.60
C ASP A 285 -15.84 -37.11 -30.08
N PHE A 286 -16.05 -37.91 -29.02
CA PHE A 286 -14.99 -38.73 -28.43
C PHE A 286 -14.65 -39.97 -29.26
N SER A 287 -15.45 -40.30 -30.29
CA SER A 287 -15.13 -41.37 -31.24
C SER A 287 -14.12 -40.94 -32.31
N LYS A 288 -13.95 -39.62 -32.52
CA LYS A 288 -13.03 -39.07 -33.51
C LYS A 288 -11.61 -39.55 -33.26
N GLU A 289 -11.04 -40.20 -34.28
CA GLU A 289 -9.65 -40.63 -34.20
C GLU A 289 -8.69 -39.44 -34.16
N ARG A 290 -7.63 -39.58 -33.36
CA ARG A 290 -6.62 -38.54 -33.13
C ARG A 290 -5.52 -38.73 -34.16
N THR A 291 -5.77 -38.36 -35.42
CA THR A 291 -4.86 -38.66 -36.55
C THR A 291 -4.23 -37.41 -37.17
N TYR A 292 -2.99 -37.53 -37.67
CA TYR A 292 -2.45 -36.54 -38.60
C TYR A 292 -2.95 -36.80 -40.03
N GLU A 293 -3.29 -35.73 -40.76
CA GLU A 293 -3.60 -35.77 -42.19
C GLU A 293 -2.32 -35.93 -43.04
N SER A 294 -1.61 -37.05 -42.87
CA SER A 294 -0.41 -37.33 -43.63
C SER A 294 -0.18 -38.82 -43.82
N ARG A 295 -0.25 -39.23 -45.10
CA ARG A 295 0.00 -40.59 -45.56
C ARG A 295 1.45 -41.05 -45.30
N TRP A 296 2.37 -40.10 -45.14
CA TRP A 296 3.76 -40.36 -44.82
C TRP A 296 3.91 -40.95 -43.42
N TRP A 297 3.24 -40.34 -42.42
CA TRP A 297 3.27 -40.80 -41.02
C TRP A 297 2.67 -42.20 -40.85
N GLU A 298 1.58 -42.50 -41.56
CA GLU A 298 0.97 -43.84 -41.56
C GLU A 298 1.92 -44.91 -42.11
N THR A 299 2.63 -44.59 -43.19
CA THR A 299 3.52 -45.54 -43.87
C THR A 299 4.75 -45.89 -43.04
N ILE A 300 5.35 -44.91 -42.36
CA ILE A 300 6.61 -45.13 -41.62
C ILE A 300 6.40 -45.66 -40.19
N ASN A 301 5.31 -45.29 -39.51
CA ASN A 301 5.05 -45.68 -38.12
C ASN A 301 4.03 -46.82 -37.99
N GLY A 302 3.39 -47.24 -39.09
CA GLY A 302 2.32 -48.23 -39.09
C GLY A 302 0.98 -47.72 -38.53
N THR A 303 0.89 -46.43 -38.21
CA THR A 303 -0.34 -45.72 -37.82
C THR A 303 -0.14 -44.22 -37.97
N ASN A 304 -1.20 -43.48 -38.33
CA ASN A 304 -1.23 -42.01 -38.25
C ASN A 304 -1.91 -41.51 -36.96
N ASN A 305 -2.33 -42.42 -36.06
CA ASN A 305 -2.96 -42.08 -34.79
C ASN A 305 -1.90 -41.59 -33.78
N THR A 306 -1.96 -40.30 -33.47
CA THR A 306 -0.97 -39.59 -32.64
C THR A 306 -0.94 -40.11 -31.22
N ARG A 307 -2.11 -40.38 -30.63
CA ARG A 307 -2.22 -40.96 -29.28
C ARG A 307 -1.63 -42.36 -29.24
N ALA A 308 -1.91 -43.21 -30.24
CA ALA A 308 -1.35 -44.55 -30.32
C ALA A 308 0.18 -44.51 -30.46
N MET A 309 0.69 -43.61 -31.30
CA MET A 309 2.13 -43.41 -31.50
C MET A 309 2.82 -42.96 -30.20
N MET A 310 2.28 -41.93 -29.52
CA MET A 310 2.81 -41.45 -28.24
C MET A 310 2.82 -42.54 -27.17
N MET A 311 1.71 -43.29 -27.03
CA MET A 311 1.59 -44.31 -25.98
C MET A 311 2.44 -45.55 -26.25
N LYS A 312 2.61 -45.97 -27.51
CA LYS A 312 3.45 -47.12 -27.88
C LYS A 312 4.95 -46.80 -27.92
N SER A 313 5.33 -45.55 -28.15
CA SER A 313 6.74 -45.16 -28.27
C SER A 313 7.41 -44.82 -26.93
N ARG A 314 6.69 -44.91 -25.81
CA ARG A 314 7.24 -44.59 -24.48
C ARG A 314 8.36 -45.55 -24.09
N ARG A 315 9.30 -45.04 -23.31
CA ARG A 315 10.44 -45.78 -22.73
C ARG A 315 10.37 -45.80 -21.20
N PRO A 316 9.38 -46.49 -20.61
CA PRO A 316 9.21 -46.50 -19.15
C PRO A 316 10.41 -47.11 -18.42
N ASP A 317 11.22 -47.91 -19.10
CA ASP A 317 12.50 -48.42 -18.60
C ASP A 317 13.50 -47.31 -18.23
N LEU A 318 13.35 -46.12 -18.81
CA LEU A 318 14.20 -44.95 -18.53
C LEU A 318 13.61 -43.99 -17.49
N ASN A 319 12.38 -44.24 -17.03
CA ASN A 319 11.65 -43.31 -16.15
C ASN A 319 12.04 -43.42 -14.67
N GLY A 320 13.07 -44.19 -14.32
CA GLY A 320 13.47 -44.43 -12.92
C GLY A 320 13.70 -43.16 -12.11
N THR A 321 14.23 -42.10 -12.73
CA THR A 321 14.44 -40.78 -12.10
C THR A 321 13.13 -40.07 -11.72
N LEU A 322 12.03 -40.30 -12.45
CA LEU A 322 10.72 -39.71 -12.13
C LEU A 322 10.10 -40.33 -10.86
N THR A 323 10.55 -41.53 -10.50
CA THR A 323 10.09 -42.26 -9.30
C THR A 323 11.13 -42.28 -8.18
N ASP A 324 12.28 -41.64 -8.39
CA ASP A 324 13.30 -41.50 -7.37
C ASP A 324 12.81 -40.52 -6.30
N LEU A 325 12.85 -40.92 -5.04
CA LEU A 325 12.49 -40.05 -3.92
C LEU A 325 13.58 -39.00 -3.63
N ASN A 326 14.81 -39.23 -4.12
CA ASN A 326 15.94 -38.33 -3.94
C ASN A 326 16.65 -38.07 -5.29
N PRO A 327 15.95 -37.51 -6.29
CA PRO A 327 16.58 -37.21 -7.57
C PRO A 327 17.71 -36.19 -7.34
N PRO A 328 18.79 -36.21 -8.15
CA PRO A 328 19.97 -35.36 -7.96
C PRO A 328 19.68 -33.85 -7.87
N ILE A 329 18.51 -33.40 -8.35
CA ILE A 329 18.09 -32.01 -8.23
C ILE A 329 17.84 -31.59 -6.78
N LEU A 330 17.43 -32.51 -5.90
CA LEU A 330 17.18 -32.19 -4.48
C LEU A 330 18.46 -31.82 -3.72
N ASP A 331 19.63 -32.29 -4.17
CA ASP A 331 20.91 -31.86 -3.58
C ASP A 331 21.14 -30.34 -3.72
N ARG A 332 20.54 -29.69 -4.72
CA ARG A 332 20.60 -28.22 -4.89
C ARG A 332 19.69 -27.47 -3.91
N TYR A 333 18.73 -28.17 -3.31
CA TYR A 333 17.72 -27.61 -2.44
C TYR A 333 17.76 -28.22 -1.03
N LYS A 334 18.83 -28.95 -0.68
CA LYS A 334 19.02 -29.59 0.63
C LYS A 334 18.97 -28.61 1.81
N ASP A 335 19.26 -27.34 1.55
CA ASP A 335 19.24 -26.26 2.56
C ASP A 335 17.86 -25.56 2.63
N ILE A 336 16.94 -25.87 1.71
CA ILE A 336 15.56 -25.37 1.72
C ILE A 336 14.69 -26.33 2.54
N ASN A 337 14.33 -25.90 3.74
CA ASN A 337 13.36 -26.61 4.57
C ASN A 337 11.95 -26.08 4.29
N LEU A 338 11.16 -26.82 3.51
CA LEU A 338 9.74 -26.52 3.35
C LEU A 338 9.05 -26.60 4.72
N THR A 339 8.21 -25.61 5.02
CA THR A 339 7.46 -25.56 6.27
C THR A 339 6.27 -26.51 6.30
N THR A 340 5.95 -27.14 5.18
CA THR A 340 4.84 -28.08 5.00
C THR A 340 4.99 -29.29 5.93
N GLY A 341 4.06 -29.48 6.87
CA GLY A 341 3.98 -30.68 7.72
C GLY A 341 4.47 -30.51 9.17
N ASP A 342 5.09 -29.37 9.53
CA ASP A 342 5.53 -29.10 10.91
C ASP A 342 4.50 -28.23 11.65
N ARG A 343 3.40 -28.86 12.10
CA ARG A 343 2.26 -28.17 12.74
C ARG A 343 2.67 -27.32 13.96
N GLU A 344 3.71 -27.70 14.70
CA GLU A 344 4.16 -26.97 15.89
C GLU A 344 4.96 -25.72 15.53
N ARG A 345 5.92 -25.81 14.61
CA ARG A 345 6.65 -24.66 14.06
C ARG A 345 5.72 -23.72 13.31
N GLN A 346 4.74 -24.27 12.60
CA GLN A 346 3.68 -23.55 11.92
C GLN A 346 2.77 -22.79 12.90
N LEU A 347 2.30 -23.43 13.99
CA LEU A 347 1.56 -22.76 15.07
C LEU A 347 2.43 -21.74 15.83
N LYS A 348 3.74 -21.98 15.94
CA LYS A 348 4.69 -21.06 16.55
C LYS A 348 4.98 -19.87 15.63
N ALA A 349 5.00 -20.05 14.31
CA ALA A 349 5.08 -18.98 13.32
C ALA A 349 3.81 -18.13 13.34
N VAL A 350 2.62 -18.73 13.41
CA VAL A 350 1.35 -18.00 13.60
C VAL A 350 1.30 -17.26 14.94
N LYS A 351 1.94 -17.78 15.98
CA LYS A 351 2.09 -17.09 17.28
C LYS A 351 3.25 -16.08 17.34
N ALA A 352 4.21 -16.16 16.42
CA ALA A 352 5.39 -15.28 16.34
C ALA A 352 5.21 -14.16 15.30
N VAL A 353 4.28 -14.33 14.37
CA VAL A 353 3.66 -13.23 13.63
C VAL A 353 2.62 -12.63 14.55
N ASP A 354 3.03 -11.59 15.28
CA ASP A 354 2.12 -10.73 16.02
C ASP A 354 1.28 -9.95 15.00
N TYR A 355 0.09 -10.46 14.66
CA TYR A 355 -0.94 -9.72 13.96
C TYR A 355 -1.61 -8.75 14.92
N GLY A 356 -0.81 -7.76 15.37
CA GLY A 356 -1.08 -6.82 16.46
C GLY A 356 -2.56 -6.63 16.78
N ALA A 357 -2.92 -6.90 18.03
CA ALA A 357 -4.23 -6.69 18.64
C ALA A 357 -5.37 -6.41 17.64
N GLY A 358 -5.91 -7.47 17.04
CA GLY A 358 -7.21 -7.40 16.39
C GLY A 358 -8.20 -6.71 17.32
N MET A 359 -9.00 -5.81 16.76
CA MET A 359 -10.06 -5.07 17.44
C MET A 359 -11.00 -6.02 18.20
N THR A 360 -10.66 -6.35 19.44
CA THR A 360 -11.66 -6.29 20.50
C THR A 360 -12.20 -4.87 20.44
N THR A 361 -13.52 -4.67 20.51
CA THR A 361 -14.15 -3.35 20.76
C THR A 361 -13.17 -2.53 21.59
N PRO A 362 -12.61 -1.41 21.09
CA PRO A 362 -11.44 -0.81 21.72
C PRO A 362 -11.76 -0.66 23.19
N GLN A 363 -11.01 -1.36 24.05
CA GLN A 363 -11.15 -1.16 25.46
C GLN A 363 -10.61 0.24 25.69
N LYS A 364 -11.49 1.24 25.51
CA LYS A 364 -11.15 2.65 25.61
C LYS A 364 -10.37 2.82 26.89
N SER A 365 -9.21 3.46 26.79
CA SER A 365 -8.41 3.74 27.95
C SER A 365 -9.21 4.52 29.01
N ASP A 366 -8.75 4.47 30.26
CA ASP A 366 -9.40 5.19 31.35
C ASP A 366 -9.53 6.70 31.07
N LEU A 367 -8.57 7.29 30.35
CA LEU A 367 -8.62 8.68 29.92
C LEU A 367 -9.67 8.91 28.84
N SER A 368 -9.72 8.06 27.80
CA SER A 368 -10.72 8.16 26.73
C SER A 368 -12.14 7.97 27.25
N LEU A 369 -12.35 7.02 28.18
CA LEU A 369 -13.62 6.84 28.90
C LEU A 369 -14.02 8.07 29.73
N SER A 370 -13.04 8.85 30.17
CA SER A 370 -13.25 10.10 30.91
C SER A 370 -13.36 11.33 29.99
N GLY A 371 -13.36 11.12 28.67
CA GLY A 371 -13.43 12.20 27.66
C GLY A 371 -12.14 13.00 27.48
N LEU A 372 -11.00 12.49 27.97
CA LEU A 372 -9.69 13.12 27.87
C LEU A 372 -8.89 12.47 26.71
N ASN A 373 -8.46 13.30 25.77
CA ASN A 373 -7.74 12.88 24.56
C ASN A 373 -6.29 13.38 24.60
N LEU A 374 -5.44 12.73 25.39
CA LEU A 374 -4.03 13.11 25.56
C LEU A 374 -3.16 12.46 24.49
N ILE A 375 -2.30 13.25 23.86
CA ILE A 375 -1.28 12.78 22.92
C ILE A 375 0.07 13.43 23.24
N PRO A 376 1.14 12.65 23.48
CA PRO A 376 1.13 11.20 23.66
C PRO A 376 0.33 10.71 24.88
N TYR A 377 -0.10 9.45 24.84
CA TYR A 377 -0.80 8.81 25.97
C TYR A 377 0.18 8.53 27.13
N PRO A 378 -0.11 8.95 28.38
CA PRO A 378 0.84 8.82 29.47
C PRO A 378 1.11 7.39 29.92
N LYS A 379 2.29 7.15 30.53
CA LYS A 379 2.68 5.85 31.09
C LYS A 379 1.75 5.36 32.19
N GLU A 380 1.47 6.22 33.16
CA GLU A 380 0.64 5.90 34.31
C GLU A 380 -0.35 7.02 34.59
N VAL A 381 -1.61 6.66 34.80
CA VAL A 381 -2.69 7.59 35.11
C VAL A 381 -3.52 7.03 36.27
N LYS A 382 -3.84 7.89 37.24
CA LYS A 382 -4.78 7.59 38.32
C LYS A 382 -5.76 8.74 38.46
N ILE A 383 -7.05 8.48 38.22
CA ILE A 383 -8.12 9.47 38.32
C ILE A 383 -8.74 9.40 39.73
N GLY A 384 -9.00 10.55 40.34
CA GLY A 384 -9.69 10.65 41.63
C GLY A 384 -9.37 11.94 42.40
N GLY A 385 -10.32 12.40 43.22
CA GLY A 385 -10.23 13.63 44.01
C GLY A 385 -11.19 14.73 43.53
N GLU A 386 -10.90 15.97 43.89
CA GLU A 386 -11.66 17.16 43.49
C GLU A 386 -10.99 17.86 42.30
N ASP A 387 -11.75 18.16 41.24
CA ASP A 387 -11.25 18.79 40.01
C ASP A 387 -10.55 20.12 40.29
N PHE A 388 -9.49 20.42 39.53
CA PHE A 388 -8.81 21.71 39.57
C PHE A 388 -9.55 22.73 38.69
N LEU A 389 -10.07 23.80 39.29
CA LEU A 389 -10.82 24.83 38.58
C LEU A 389 -9.90 25.95 38.06
N LEU A 390 -9.95 26.19 36.75
CA LEU A 390 -9.26 27.30 36.11
C LEU A 390 -10.13 28.56 36.23
N LYS A 391 -9.92 29.32 37.31
CA LYS A 391 -10.57 30.63 37.52
C LYS A 391 -9.88 31.73 36.70
N ASP A 392 -10.52 32.88 36.57
CA ASP A 392 -10.03 34.01 35.74
C ASP A 392 -8.60 34.46 36.04
N ASN A 393 -8.12 34.26 37.28
CA ASN A 393 -6.75 34.58 37.70
C ASN A 393 -6.09 33.36 38.34
N ILE A 394 -4.95 32.93 37.79
CA ILE A 394 -4.16 31.79 38.27
C ILE A 394 -2.74 32.25 38.60
N THR A 395 -2.20 31.76 39.72
CA THR A 395 -0.79 31.98 40.05
C THR A 395 0.04 30.77 39.61
N ILE A 396 1.08 31.00 38.80
CA ILE A 396 2.11 30.01 38.53
C ILE A 396 3.27 30.24 39.50
N VAL A 397 3.61 29.20 40.26
CA VAL A 397 4.67 29.22 41.27
C VAL A 397 5.85 28.42 40.77
N LEU A 398 7.02 29.03 40.79
CA LEU A 398 8.29 28.41 40.43
C LEU A 398 9.15 28.14 41.66
N ASP A 399 10.09 27.20 41.55
CA ASP A 399 11.16 27.06 42.54
C ASP A 399 11.96 28.36 42.71
N LYS A 400 12.43 28.63 43.93
CA LYS A 400 13.25 29.82 44.23
C LYS A 400 14.47 29.98 43.31
N ASN A 401 15.02 28.86 42.84
CA ASN A 401 16.18 28.78 41.95
C ASN A 401 15.82 28.22 40.56
N ALA A 402 14.60 28.49 40.08
CA ALA A 402 14.15 28.12 38.74
C ALA A 402 15.09 28.67 37.66
N SER A 403 15.42 27.82 36.68
CA SER A 403 16.29 28.17 35.55
C SER A 403 15.58 29.10 34.55
N ALA A 404 16.32 29.57 33.55
CA ALA A 404 15.73 30.32 32.45
C ALA A 404 14.73 29.46 31.65
N SER A 405 15.01 28.16 31.48
CA SER A 405 14.09 27.22 30.82
C SER A 405 12.84 26.97 31.67
N ASP A 406 12.97 26.80 33.00
CA ASP A 406 11.82 26.67 33.90
C ASP A 406 10.89 27.91 33.82
N ARG A 407 11.48 29.12 33.72
CA ARG A 407 10.72 30.37 33.54
C ARG A 407 10.05 30.45 32.17
N PHE A 408 10.77 30.07 31.12
CA PHE A 408 10.24 30.03 29.76
C PHE A 408 9.02 29.09 29.67
N ALA A 409 9.09 27.91 30.28
CA ALA A 409 7.96 26.97 30.31
C ALA A 409 6.72 27.57 31.01
N ALA A 410 6.90 28.35 32.07
CA ALA A 410 5.81 29.08 32.73
C ALA A 410 5.26 30.21 31.85
N GLU A 411 6.12 31.00 31.21
CA GLU A 411 5.72 32.14 30.37
C GLU A 411 4.95 31.67 29.13
N GLU A 412 5.41 30.61 28.45
CA GLU A 412 4.67 30.03 27.33
C GLU A 412 3.35 29.42 27.77
N MET A 413 3.30 28.75 28.92
CA MET A 413 2.04 28.27 29.50
C MET A 413 1.06 29.41 29.80
N ILE A 414 1.53 30.56 30.34
CA ILE A 414 0.70 31.77 30.56
C ILE A 414 0.16 32.28 29.23
N LYS A 415 1.00 32.35 28.20
CA LYS A 415 0.62 32.81 26.87
C LYS A 415 -0.46 31.90 26.25
N ASP A 416 -0.29 30.59 26.33
CA ASP A 416 -1.27 29.63 25.79
C ASP A 416 -2.60 29.69 26.57
N LEU A 417 -2.54 29.84 27.90
CA LEU A 417 -3.72 30.07 28.74
C LEU A 417 -4.51 31.32 28.32
N GLY A 418 -3.80 32.42 28.08
CA GLY A 418 -4.39 33.68 27.64
C GLY A 418 -4.90 33.64 26.20
N GLN A 419 -4.23 32.94 25.29
CA GLN A 419 -4.61 32.87 23.88
C GLN A 419 -5.83 31.96 23.67
N LYS A 420 -5.76 30.72 24.19
CA LYS A 420 -6.78 29.68 23.96
C LYS A 420 -8.04 29.87 24.81
N TRP A 421 -7.88 30.23 26.08
CA TRP A 421 -9.00 30.26 27.04
C TRP A 421 -9.24 31.61 27.71
N LYS A 422 -8.49 32.66 27.35
CA LYS A 422 -8.58 34.01 27.95
C LYS A 422 -8.35 34.05 29.46
N ILE A 423 -7.67 33.05 30.00
CA ILE A 423 -7.29 32.98 31.42
C ILE A 423 -6.09 33.88 31.68
N LYS A 424 -6.15 34.72 32.71
CA LYS A 424 -5.02 35.55 33.14
C LYS A 424 -4.19 34.75 34.13
N ALA A 425 -2.90 34.63 33.86
CA ALA A 425 -1.97 33.96 34.77
C ALA A 425 -0.72 34.82 34.98
N ILE A 426 -0.16 34.77 36.19
CA ILE A 426 1.05 35.49 36.55
C ILE A 426 2.03 34.58 37.29
N ILE A 427 3.33 34.83 37.13
CA ILE A 427 4.35 34.20 37.97
C ILE A 427 4.35 34.92 39.33
N GLY A 428 4.14 34.18 40.42
CA GLY A 428 4.01 34.76 41.76
C GLY A 428 4.33 33.79 42.89
N SER A 429 4.15 34.26 44.12
CA SER A 429 4.20 33.41 45.32
C SER A 429 2.87 32.71 45.56
N GLU A 430 2.92 31.54 46.18
CA GLU A 430 1.72 30.78 46.55
C GLU A 430 0.77 31.62 47.44
N GLY A 431 -0.53 31.61 47.12
CA GLY A 431 -1.59 32.33 47.86
C GLY A 431 -2.78 31.42 48.17
N GLU A 432 -3.89 31.99 48.67
CA GLU A 432 -5.12 31.22 49.03
C GLU A 432 -5.96 30.75 47.82
N GLY A 433 -5.60 31.17 46.60
CA GLY A 433 -6.32 30.85 45.35
C GLY A 433 -5.72 29.69 44.52
N PRO A 434 -6.35 29.33 43.38
CA PRO A 434 -5.86 28.28 42.49
C PRO A 434 -4.43 28.55 42.04
N SER A 435 -3.54 27.59 42.27
CA SER A 435 -2.11 27.71 41.97
C SER A 435 -1.59 26.51 41.18
N VAL A 436 -0.77 26.79 40.16
CA VAL A 436 0.01 25.79 39.41
C VAL A 436 1.45 25.87 39.87
N ILE A 437 1.99 24.80 40.44
CA ILE A 437 3.35 24.75 40.95
C ILE A 437 4.22 23.97 39.95
N LEU A 438 5.26 24.60 39.43
CA LEU A 438 6.29 23.95 38.62
C LEU A 438 7.57 23.83 39.48
N THR A 439 8.01 22.59 39.74
CA THR A 439 9.15 22.34 40.63
C THR A 439 10.05 21.23 40.11
N ARG A 440 11.36 21.36 40.34
CA ARG A 440 12.35 20.31 40.04
C ARG A 440 12.67 19.41 41.23
N ARG A 441 11.83 19.46 42.27
CA ARG A 441 12.05 18.79 43.55
C ARG A 441 11.00 17.71 43.81
N GLN A 442 11.34 16.76 44.67
CA GLN A 442 10.43 15.74 45.19
C GLN A 442 9.76 14.87 44.10
N ILE A 443 10.41 14.70 42.95
CA ILE A 443 9.95 13.76 41.93
C ILE A 443 10.17 12.30 42.39
N PRO A 444 9.19 11.40 42.20
CA PRO A 444 9.39 9.97 42.42
C PRO A 444 10.60 9.41 41.68
N LYS A 445 11.37 8.52 42.32
CA LYS A 445 12.56 7.89 41.72
C LYS A 445 12.24 7.00 40.50
N SER A 446 11.01 6.51 40.39
CA SER A 446 10.56 5.67 39.27
C SER A 446 10.47 6.42 37.94
N ILE A 447 10.34 7.76 37.98
CA ILE A 447 10.24 8.57 36.77
C ILE A 447 11.64 8.78 36.16
N ARG A 448 11.75 8.44 34.88
CA ARG A 448 12.98 8.50 34.08
C ARG A 448 13.26 9.95 33.62
N ASP A 449 14.40 10.15 32.96
CA ASP A 449 14.74 11.45 32.36
C ASP A 449 13.72 11.82 31.27
N GLN A 450 13.56 13.12 31.00
CA GLN A 450 12.43 13.70 30.23
C GLN A 450 11.05 13.46 30.87
N GLY A 451 10.97 12.74 31.98
CA GLY A 451 9.73 12.42 32.65
C GLY A 451 9.27 13.46 33.66
N TYR A 452 7.98 13.42 33.96
CA TYR A 452 7.33 14.29 34.95
C TYR A 452 6.22 13.58 35.72
N GLN A 453 5.85 14.16 36.84
CA GLN A 453 4.61 13.87 37.57
C GLN A 453 3.72 15.10 37.53
N LEU A 454 2.46 14.94 37.12
CA LEU A 454 1.42 15.96 37.21
C LEU A 454 0.36 15.48 38.21
N THR A 455 0.05 16.30 39.23
CA THR A 455 -1.01 16.02 40.20
C THR A 455 -1.98 17.20 40.24
N ALA A 456 -3.26 16.96 39.97
CA ALA A 456 -4.33 17.95 40.03
C ALA A 456 -5.32 17.61 41.16
N SER A 457 -5.52 18.52 42.12
CA SER A 457 -6.49 18.34 43.20
C SER A 457 -6.91 19.67 43.82
N GLY A 458 -8.21 19.98 43.81
CA GLY A 458 -8.81 21.16 44.43
C GLY A 458 -8.19 22.47 43.92
N ASN A 459 -7.65 23.30 44.82
CA ASN A 459 -7.00 24.57 44.45
C ASN A 459 -5.51 24.43 44.06
N ARG A 460 -4.95 23.22 43.93
CA ARG A 460 -3.54 23.03 43.61
C ARG A 460 -3.34 22.04 42.47
N LEU A 461 -2.53 22.45 41.49
CA LEU A 461 -1.95 21.56 40.49
C LEU A 461 -0.43 21.63 40.60
N VAL A 462 0.24 20.48 40.62
CA VAL A 462 1.71 20.42 40.75
C VAL A 462 2.30 19.61 39.60
N ILE A 463 3.26 20.18 38.90
CA ILE A 463 4.08 19.53 37.88
C ILE A 463 5.51 19.42 38.43
N ARG A 464 6.00 18.19 38.55
CA ARG A 464 7.34 17.87 39.06
C ARG A 464 8.15 17.19 37.98
N ALA A 465 9.37 17.64 37.72
CA ALA A 465 10.28 16.99 36.77
C ALA A 465 11.73 17.01 37.27
N ARG A 466 12.58 16.08 36.83
CA ARG A 466 14.02 16.14 37.17
C ARG A 466 14.77 17.10 36.27
N THR A 467 14.40 17.08 34.99
CA THR A 467 15.04 17.79 33.89
C THR A 467 14.15 18.94 33.42
N GLU A 468 14.76 19.92 32.73
CA GLU A 468 14.05 21.10 32.23
C GLU A 468 13.01 20.71 31.15
N ASP A 469 13.38 19.80 30.25
CA ASP A 469 12.51 19.23 29.22
C ASP A 469 11.30 18.48 29.81
N GLY A 470 11.51 17.69 30.87
CA GLY A 470 10.41 17.01 31.57
C GLY A 470 9.43 18.00 32.19
N LEU A 471 9.93 19.12 32.73
CA LEU A 471 9.07 20.16 33.31
C LEU A 471 8.20 20.80 32.22
N PHE A 472 8.82 21.12 31.08
CA PHE A 472 8.15 21.62 29.89
C PHE A 472 7.12 20.62 29.33
N TYR A 473 7.45 19.33 29.21
CA TYR A 473 6.50 18.30 28.74
C TYR A 473 5.31 18.11 29.69
N GLY A 474 5.51 18.34 30.98
CA GLY A 474 4.44 18.41 31.96
C GLY A 474 3.48 19.57 31.70
N THR A 475 3.99 20.75 31.30
CA THR A 475 3.12 21.88 30.92
C THR A 475 2.36 21.62 29.63
N GLN A 476 2.95 20.92 28.66
CA GLN A 476 2.24 20.51 27.44
C GLN A 476 1.05 19.60 27.76
N THR A 477 1.25 18.67 28.69
CA THR A 477 0.18 17.76 29.14
C THR A 477 -0.90 18.49 29.93
N PHE A 478 -0.51 19.47 30.76
CA PHE A 478 -1.47 20.36 31.42
C PHE A 478 -2.38 21.06 30.39
N LEU A 479 -1.82 21.59 29.30
CA LEU A 479 -2.61 22.32 28.29
C LEU A 479 -3.63 21.42 27.60
N GLN A 480 -3.32 20.14 27.39
CA GLN A 480 -4.25 19.17 26.80
C GLN A 480 -5.32 18.66 27.79
N LEU A 481 -5.10 18.81 29.10
CA LEU A 481 -6.05 18.41 30.15
C LEU A 481 -7.15 19.44 30.42
N VAL A 482 -7.03 20.65 29.88
CA VAL A 482 -8.03 21.71 30.07
C VAL A 482 -9.34 21.32 29.39
N ALA A 483 -10.33 20.92 30.19
CA ALA A 483 -11.66 20.59 29.74
C ALA A 483 -12.60 21.80 29.91
N ASN A 484 -13.48 22.03 28.93
CA ASN A 484 -14.55 23.02 29.02
C ASN A 484 -15.90 22.30 29.20
N THR A 485 -16.45 22.36 30.41
CA THR A 485 -17.77 21.79 30.72
C THR A 485 -18.75 22.91 31.02
N VAL A 486 -19.68 23.19 30.10
CA VAL A 486 -20.73 24.21 30.27
C VAL A 486 -20.14 25.60 30.62
N GLY A 487 -19.04 25.99 29.96
CA GLY A 487 -18.37 27.29 30.19
C GLY A 487 -17.46 27.31 31.43
N VAL A 488 -17.36 26.21 32.18
CA VAL A 488 -16.41 26.06 33.29
C VAL A 488 -15.17 25.34 32.79
N LEU A 489 -14.03 26.02 32.89
CA LEU A 489 -12.72 25.45 32.58
C LEU A 489 -12.15 24.72 33.79
N LYS A 490 -11.81 23.44 33.60
CA LYS A 490 -11.32 22.59 34.68
C LYS A 490 -10.33 21.55 34.17
N ILE A 491 -9.52 21.04 35.08
CA ILE A 491 -8.67 19.86 34.89
C ILE A 491 -9.18 18.78 35.84
N PRO A 492 -9.54 17.58 35.35
CA PRO A 492 -10.01 16.51 36.22
C PRO A 492 -9.00 16.16 37.32
N ALA A 493 -9.49 15.75 38.48
CA ALA A 493 -8.63 15.32 39.58
C ALA A 493 -7.87 14.04 39.19
N LEU A 494 -6.54 14.13 39.07
CA LEU A 494 -5.72 13.02 38.61
C LEU A 494 -4.26 13.13 39.04
N THR A 495 -3.57 12.00 38.95
CA THR A 495 -2.10 11.91 38.98
C THR A 495 -1.62 11.21 37.70
N ILE A 496 -0.72 11.86 36.98
CA ILE A 496 0.01 11.30 35.84
C ILE A 496 1.48 11.16 36.22
N ASN A 497 2.06 9.98 36.01
CA ASN A 497 3.51 9.80 35.93
C ASN A 497 3.85 9.43 34.49
N ASP A 498 4.80 10.13 33.88
CA ASP A 498 5.04 9.98 32.46
C ASP A 498 6.51 10.13 32.07
N TRP A 499 6.93 9.44 31.01
CA TRP A 499 8.27 9.47 30.41
C TRP A 499 8.24 8.76 29.04
N PRO A 500 9.15 9.07 28.10
CA PRO A 500 9.19 8.42 26.79
C PRO A 500 9.79 7.00 26.83
N ASP A 501 9.36 6.13 25.90
CA ASP A 501 10.06 4.87 25.58
C ASP A 501 11.31 5.11 24.73
N ILE A 502 11.19 5.96 23.70
CA ILE A 502 12.28 6.35 22.79
C ILE A 502 12.73 7.79 23.14
N PRO A 503 13.99 7.98 23.61
CA PRO A 503 14.44 9.28 24.11
C PRO A 503 14.59 10.38 23.05
N LYS A 504 14.94 10.03 21.80
CA LYS A 504 15.10 10.98 20.69
C LYS A 504 13.98 10.76 19.69
N ARG A 505 13.16 11.77 19.47
CA ARG A 505 11.96 11.72 18.64
C ARG A 505 12.12 12.76 17.57
N ALA A 506 12.65 12.33 16.43
CA ALA A 506 12.93 13.19 15.30
C ALA A 506 11.77 13.19 14.32
N VAL A 507 11.49 14.37 13.79
CA VAL A 507 10.73 14.50 12.55
C VAL A 507 11.67 15.04 11.50
N HIS A 508 11.63 14.43 10.31
CA HIS A 508 12.30 14.97 9.14
C HIS A 508 11.36 15.97 8.46
N TYR A 509 11.93 17.09 8.04
CA TYR A 509 11.24 18.20 7.40
C TYR A 509 11.95 18.49 6.08
N ASP A 510 11.30 18.09 5.00
CA ASP A 510 11.79 18.23 3.63
C ASP A 510 11.33 19.55 3.03
N THR A 511 12.28 20.33 2.52
CA THR A 511 12.01 21.61 1.85
C THR A 511 12.55 21.65 0.41
N LYS A 512 12.79 20.48 -0.19
CA LYS A 512 13.31 20.30 -1.55
C LYS A 512 12.60 21.16 -2.59
N HIS A 513 11.26 21.19 -2.63
CA HIS A 513 10.54 21.90 -3.69
C HIS A 513 9.99 23.27 -3.28
N HIS A 514 9.78 23.51 -1.98
CA HIS A 514 9.11 24.71 -1.48
C HIS A 514 9.90 25.39 -0.35
N GLN A 515 9.94 26.73 -0.38
CA GLN A 515 10.47 27.53 0.72
C GLN A 515 9.32 27.96 1.63
N ASP A 516 9.27 27.43 2.85
CA ASP A 516 8.30 27.91 3.85
C ASP A 516 8.74 29.26 4.45
N LYS A 517 7.77 30.06 4.92
CA LYS A 517 8.01 31.34 5.58
C LYS A 517 8.51 31.13 7.01
N SER A 518 9.35 32.06 7.48
CA SER A 518 9.89 32.08 8.86
C SER A 518 8.79 31.94 9.95
N SER A 519 7.63 32.59 9.75
CA SER A 519 6.51 32.49 10.68
C SER A 519 5.92 31.08 10.76
N TYR A 520 5.85 30.36 9.64
CA TYR A 520 5.38 28.98 9.59
C TYR A 520 6.37 28.06 10.29
N VAL A 521 7.68 28.17 9.98
CA VAL A 521 8.74 27.38 10.61
C VAL A 521 8.70 27.49 12.14
N LYS A 522 8.56 28.71 12.67
CA LYS A 522 8.44 28.94 14.12
C LYS A 522 7.16 28.31 14.71
N SER A 523 6.03 28.43 14.01
CA SER A 523 4.77 27.78 14.42
C SER A 523 4.91 26.27 14.45
N PHE A 524 5.48 25.68 13.41
CA PHE A 524 5.69 24.26 13.26
C PHE A 524 6.59 23.69 14.37
N ILE A 525 7.71 24.35 14.68
CA ILE A 525 8.57 23.99 15.81
C ILE A 525 7.78 23.96 17.13
N LYS A 526 6.98 24.99 17.40
CA LYS A 526 6.17 25.03 18.63
C LYS A 526 5.12 23.91 18.66
N GLU A 527 4.52 23.61 17.52
CA GLU A 527 3.49 22.57 17.38
C GLU A 527 4.08 21.17 17.64
N LEU A 528 5.23 20.86 17.03
CA LEU A 528 5.98 19.63 17.29
C LEU A 528 6.32 19.47 18.79
N ALA A 529 6.77 20.56 19.43
CA ALA A 529 7.11 20.54 20.85
C ALA A 529 5.89 20.25 21.75
N SER A 530 4.69 20.67 21.34
CA SER A 530 3.45 20.39 22.07
C SER A 530 3.10 18.89 22.11
N TYR A 531 3.59 18.13 21.13
CA TYR A 531 3.53 16.67 21.06
C TYR A 531 4.80 15.98 21.55
N LYS A 532 5.69 16.74 22.22
CA LYS A 532 6.92 16.26 22.85
C LYS A 532 7.98 15.73 21.86
N VAL A 533 7.90 16.10 20.58
CA VAL A 533 9.01 15.95 19.62
C VAL A 533 10.20 16.80 20.10
N ASN A 534 11.43 16.29 19.95
CA ASN A 534 12.63 16.97 20.47
C ASN A 534 13.78 17.08 19.46
N MET A 535 13.54 16.68 18.22
CA MET A 535 14.52 16.79 17.15
C MET A 535 13.81 17.09 15.82
N LEU A 536 14.34 18.05 15.08
CA LEU A 536 13.89 18.40 13.73
C LEU A 536 15.08 18.18 12.79
N VAL A 537 15.06 17.09 12.04
CA VAL A 537 16.03 16.84 10.97
C VAL A 537 15.53 17.60 9.74
N TRP A 538 16.24 18.65 9.34
CA TRP A 538 15.75 19.56 8.32
C TRP A 538 16.60 19.45 7.06
N GLU A 539 16.01 18.92 5.99
CA GLU A 539 16.60 18.84 4.65
C GLU A 539 16.39 20.14 3.90
N TRP A 540 17.49 20.85 3.67
CA TRP A 540 17.45 22.20 3.11
C TRP A 540 17.52 22.24 1.59
N GLU A 541 18.25 21.32 0.96
CA GLU A 541 18.70 21.50 -0.43
C GLU A 541 19.14 22.95 -0.72
N ASP A 542 18.49 23.66 -1.65
CA ASP A 542 18.74 25.06 -2.00
C ASP A 542 17.95 26.09 -1.15
N LYS A 543 17.31 25.70 -0.05
CA LYS A 543 16.57 26.60 0.87
C LYS A 543 17.44 27.29 1.92
N PHE A 544 18.75 27.06 1.87
CA PHE A 544 19.75 27.77 2.66
C PHE A 544 20.71 28.51 1.72
N GLU A 545 21.19 29.69 2.13
CA GLU A 545 21.95 30.57 1.23
C GLU A 545 23.36 30.08 0.88
N TYR A 546 23.95 29.21 1.72
CA TYR A 546 25.35 28.73 1.66
C TYR A 546 26.37 29.85 1.37
N PRO A 547 26.84 30.58 2.38
CA PRO A 547 27.82 31.66 2.20
C PRO A 547 29.08 31.28 1.42
N SER A 548 29.53 30.02 1.52
CA SER A 548 30.69 29.50 0.78
C SER A 548 30.43 29.34 -0.73
N HIS A 549 29.20 28.97 -1.11
CA HIS A 549 28.77 28.68 -2.49
C HIS A 549 27.41 29.33 -2.78
N PRO A 550 27.35 30.68 -2.81
CA PRO A 550 26.11 31.44 -2.76
C PRO A 550 25.23 31.27 -4.00
N GLU A 551 25.73 30.71 -5.09
CA GLU A 551 24.89 30.34 -6.23
C GLU A 551 23.91 29.22 -5.89
N ILE A 552 24.25 28.30 -4.99
CA ILE A 552 23.47 27.09 -4.72
C ILE A 552 22.12 27.45 -4.09
N GLY A 553 22.12 28.34 -3.09
CA GLY A 553 20.88 28.78 -2.45
C GLY A 553 19.91 29.42 -3.45
N ALA A 554 18.62 29.14 -3.37
CA ALA A 554 17.60 29.75 -4.20
C ALA A 554 17.33 31.21 -3.79
N PRO A 555 16.72 32.05 -4.64
CA PRO A 555 16.23 33.35 -4.21
C PRO A 555 15.19 33.21 -3.09
N GLY A 556 15.41 33.93 -1.97
CA GLY A 556 14.56 33.82 -0.78
C GLY A 556 14.93 32.65 0.16
N ALA A 557 16.02 31.94 -0.11
CA ALA A 557 16.62 30.98 0.84
C ALA A 557 16.93 31.67 2.18
N PHE A 558 16.84 30.90 3.26
CA PHE A 558 17.14 31.42 4.59
C PHE A 558 18.62 31.78 4.73
N THR A 559 18.85 32.90 5.41
CA THR A 559 20.20 33.38 5.73
C THR A 559 20.80 32.60 6.89
N MET A 560 22.13 32.65 7.03
CA MET A 560 22.86 32.14 8.18
C MET A 560 22.27 32.66 9.51
N ALA A 561 21.96 33.96 9.56
CA ALA A 561 21.42 34.59 10.76
C ALA A 561 20.02 34.07 11.13
N GLU A 562 19.16 33.85 10.13
CA GLU A 562 17.82 33.27 10.33
C GLU A 562 17.91 31.81 10.78
N MET A 563 18.79 31.00 10.18
CA MET A 563 18.98 29.61 10.61
C MET A 563 19.51 29.50 12.05
N GLN A 564 20.43 30.39 12.42
CA GLN A 564 20.89 30.49 13.80
C GLN A 564 19.78 30.97 14.75
N GLU A 565 18.89 31.85 14.28
CA GLU A 565 17.70 32.26 15.04
C GLU A 565 16.73 31.09 15.25
N PHE A 566 16.41 30.32 14.20
CA PHE A 566 15.59 29.12 14.32
C PHE A 566 16.21 28.11 15.27
N THR A 567 17.52 27.92 15.21
CA THR A 567 18.24 27.01 16.13
C THR A 567 18.11 27.46 17.59
N ARG A 568 18.25 28.77 17.87
CA ARG A 568 18.04 29.31 19.22
C ARG A 568 16.59 29.19 19.66
N TYR A 569 15.64 29.48 18.76
CA TYR A 569 14.21 29.41 19.02
C TYR A 569 13.77 27.98 19.35
N ALA A 570 14.12 27.00 18.51
CA ALA A 570 13.79 25.59 18.70
C ALA A 570 14.29 25.04 20.04
N ARG A 571 15.49 25.43 20.47
CA ARG A 571 16.04 25.02 21.76
C ARG A 571 15.24 25.47 22.97
N GLN A 572 14.58 26.63 22.90
CA GLN A 572 13.71 27.07 23.99
C GLN A 572 12.56 26.08 24.19
N TYR A 573 12.11 25.44 23.10
CA TYR A 573 11.10 24.39 23.08
C TYR A 573 11.68 22.96 23.20
N HIS A 574 12.94 22.84 23.61
CA HIS A 574 13.65 21.56 23.73
C HIS A 574 13.74 20.76 22.41
N ILE A 575 13.70 21.44 21.27
CA ILE A 575 13.94 20.86 19.95
C ILE A 575 15.35 21.22 19.48
N GLN A 576 16.10 20.21 19.07
CA GLN A 576 17.35 20.40 18.34
C GLN A 576 17.09 20.37 16.84
N ILE A 577 17.58 21.38 16.12
CA ILE A 577 17.63 21.37 14.65
C ILE A 577 18.89 20.61 14.22
N VAL A 578 18.72 19.55 13.44
CA VAL A 578 19.79 18.78 12.81
C VAL A 578 19.79 19.12 11.32
N PRO A 579 20.84 19.75 10.78
CA PRO A 579 20.89 20.02 9.35
C PRO A 579 21.04 18.73 8.56
N LEU A 580 20.24 18.56 7.52
CA LEU A 580 20.43 17.55 6.49
C LEU A 580 20.83 18.24 5.19
N VAL A 581 22.06 17.99 4.76
CA VAL A 581 22.58 18.44 3.46
C VAL A 581 23.07 17.21 2.71
N GLN A 582 22.39 16.91 1.61
CA GLN A 582 22.60 15.71 0.83
C GLN A 582 24.00 15.59 0.23
N GLY A 583 24.48 14.35 0.21
CA GLY A 583 25.58 13.81 -0.58
C GLY A 583 25.67 12.34 -0.19
N LEU A 584 25.91 11.33 -1.02
CA LEU A 584 26.49 11.24 -2.35
C LEU A 584 25.47 11.40 -3.50
N GLY A 585 24.30 10.75 -3.38
CA GLY A 585 23.16 10.86 -4.30
C GLY A 585 22.23 12.00 -3.91
N HIS A 586 21.17 12.22 -4.70
CA HIS A 586 20.14 13.23 -4.44
C HIS A 586 20.67 14.69 -4.36
N VAL A 587 21.71 15.00 -5.14
CA VAL A 587 22.45 16.28 -5.10
C VAL A 587 22.20 17.17 -6.32
N SER A 588 21.05 17.03 -6.97
CA SER A 588 20.74 17.77 -8.20
C SER A 588 20.72 19.28 -8.01
N PHE A 589 20.34 19.78 -6.82
CA PHE A 589 20.40 21.19 -6.46
C PHE A 589 21.83 21.77 -6.49
N ILE A 590 22.85 20.93 -6.25
CA ILE A 590 24.28 21.29 -6.36
C ILE A 590 24.77 21.08 -7.80
N LEU A 591 24.60 19.87 -8.33
CA LEU A 591 25.24 19.46 -9.56
C LEU A 591 24.57 20.01 -10.82
N LYS A 592 23.39 20.65 -10.74
CA LYS A 592 22.79 21.42 -11.85
C LYS A 592 23.67 22.57 -12.31
N TRP A 593 24.48 23.14 -11.42
CA TRP A 593 25.33 24.28 -11.74
C TRP A 593 26.48 23.89 -12.70
N PRO A 594 26.68 24.61 -13.82
CA PRO A 594 27.66 24.24 -14.84
C PRO A 594 29.10 24.06 -14.31
N GLN A 595 29.51 24.85 -13.33
CA GLN A 595 30.84 24.76 -12.71
C GLN A 595 31.07 23.44 -11.96
N TYR A 596 30.01 22.78 -11.47
CA TYR A 596 30.11 21.51 -10.74
C TYR A 596 29.89 20.27 -11.63
N LYS A 597 29.60 20.46 -12.92
CA LYS A 597 29.36 19.35 -13.88
C LYS A 597 30.50 18.33 -13.88
N HIS A 598 31.75 18.76 -13.71
CA HIS A 598 32.92 17.88 -13.74
C HIS A 598 32.94 16.85 -12.60
N LEU A 599 32.20 17.09 -11.50
CA LEU A 599 32.17 16.23 -10.30
C LEU A 599 31.16 15.08 -10.36
N ARG A 600 30.26 15.08 -11.36
CA ARG A 600 29.19 14.07 -11.53
C ARG A 600 29.73 12.65 -11.76
N GLU A 601 29.02 11.64 -11.28
CA GLU A 601 29.29 10.24 -11.60
C GLU A 601 29.03 9.95 -13.08
N ILE A 602 27.86 10.32 -13.60
CA ILE A 602 27.56 10.30 -15.03
C ILE A 602 27.52 11.75 -15.55
N GLU A 603 28.31 12.08 -16.57
CA GLU A 603 28.42 13.47 -17.07
C GLU A 603 27.06 14.11 -17.41
N ALA A 604 26.16 13.32 -17.99
CA ALA A 604 24.82 13.74 -18.39
C ALA A 604 23.81 13.86 -17.23
N SER A 605 24.13 13.33 -16.05
CA SER A 605 23.22 13.26 -14.90
C SER A 605 23.72 14.16 -13.76
N ASN A 606 22.87 15.03 -13.25
CA ASN A 606 23.16 15.84 -12.06
C ASN A 606 22.78 15.12 -10.74
N TRP A 607 22.47 13.84 -10.78
CA TRP A 607 21.92 13.13 -9.63
C TRP A 607 22.93 12.86 -8.51
N GLU A 608 24.17 12.54 -8.90
CA GLU A 608 25.10 11.88 -7.99
C GLU A 608 26.56 12.34 -8.24
N PHE A 609 27.30 12.57 -7.15
CA PHE A 609 28.74 12.83 -7.23
C PHE A 609 29.53 11.55 -7.54
N CYS A 610 30.65 11.71 -8.23
CA CYS A 610 31.70 10.70 -8.21
C CYS A 610 32.56 10.88 -6.95
N PRO A 611 32.63 9.91 -6.02
CA PRO A 611 33.40 10.05 -4.79
C PRO A 611 34.92 9.98 -5.02
N LEU A 612 35.39 9.62 -6.22
CA LEU A 612 36.83 9.53 -6.53
C LEU A 612 37.40 10.78 -7.21
N LYS A 613 36.54 11.66 -7.73
CA LYS A 613 36.97 12.88 -8.40
C LYS A 613 37.48 13.93 -7.40
N GLN A 614 38.56 14.60 -7.81
CA GLN A 614 39.09 15.74 -7.07
C GLN A 614 38.05 16.87 -7.02
N GLY A 615 37.83 17.45 -5.83
CA GLY A 615 36.85 18.52 -5.60
C GLY A 615 35.50 18.06 -5.04
N SER A 616 35.12 16.77 -5.20
CA SER A 616 33.80 16.30 -4.71
C SER A 616 33.64 16.46 -3.20
N TYR A 617 34.69 16.10 -2.43
CA TYR A 617 34.67 16.28 -0.98
C TYR A 617 34.84 17.74 -0.56
N ASP A 618 35.68 18.50 -1.27
CA ASP A 618 35.98 19.89 -0.89
C ASP A 618 34.69 20.73 -0.92
N LEU A 619 33.89 20.58 -1.98
CA LEU A 619 32.58 21.24 -2.10
C LEU A 619 31.61 20.79 -0.99
N LEU A 620 31.46 19.49 -0.75
CA LEU A 620 30.55 18.99 0.28
C LEU A 620 30.99 19.40 1.70
N PHE A 621 32.30 19.46 1.94
CA PHE A 621 32.86 19.91 3.22
C PHE A 621 32.53 21.37 3.48
N ASP A 622 32.64 22.24 2.48
CA ASP A 622 32.25 23.65 2.61
C ASP A 622 30.75 23.78 2.95
N LEU A 623 29.87 23.05 2.25
CA LEU A 623 28.42 23.09 2.49
C LEU A 623 28.05 22.56 3.89
N TRP A 624 28.69 21.48 4.34
CA TRP A 624 28.47 20.96 5.69
C TRP A 624 29.05 21.88 6.77
N GLU A 625 30.13 22.60 6.50
CA GLU A 625 30.67 23.62 7.40
C GLU A 625 29.69 24.79 7.56
N ASP A 626 29.16 25.33 6.47
CA ASP A 626 28.12 26.36 6.53
C ASP A 626 26.90 25.85 7.31
N ALA A 627 26.48 24.60 7.08
CA ALA A 627 25.34 24.02 7.80
C ALA A 627 25.58 23.84 9.30
N MET A 628 26.81 23.48 9.69
CA MET A 628 27.21 23.42 11.10
C MET A 628 27.23 24.80 11.75
N GLU A 629 27.67 25.84 11.03
CA GLU A 629 27.66 27.23 11.50
C GLU A 629 26.23 27.78 11.62
N ALA A 630 25.33 27.36 10.72
CA ALA A 630 23.91 27.71 10.74
C ALA A 630 23.16 27.06 11.91
N THR A 631 23.65 25.92 12.42
CA THR A 631 23.05 25.15 13.52
C THR A 631 24.00 25.03 14.72
N PRO A 632 24.38 26.16 15.35
CA PRO A 632 25.43 26.20 16.36
C PRO A 632 25.03 25.36 17.57
N GLY A 633 25.83 24.33 17.90
CA GLY A 633 25.65 23.42 19.03
C GLY A 633 24.67 22.26 18.82
N SER A 634 24.25 21.99 17.57
CA SER A 634 23.55 20.74 17.29
C SER A 634 24.52 19.56 17.43
N ASP A 635 24.12 18.48 18.08
CA ASP A 635 24.97 17.32 18.30
C ASP A 635 25.16 16.50 17.01
N TYR A 636 24.26 16.65 16.04
CA TYR A 636 24.20 15.82 14.83
C TYR A 636 24.31 16.66 13.57
N ILE A 637 24.73 16.01 12.50
CA ILE A 637 24.56 16.44 11.11
C ILE A 637 24.15 15.22 10.29
N HIS A 638 23.19 15.39 9.40
CA HIS A 638 22.74 14.35 8.49
C HIS A 638 23.31 14.61 7.10
N ILE A 639 24.03 13.63 6.55
CA ILE A 639 24.66 13.76 5.23
C ILE A 639 23.79 13.16 4.12
N GLY A 640 22.68 12.52 4.48
CA GLY A 640 21.73 11.93 3.53
C GLY A 640 22.31 10.65 2.95
N SER A 641 22.75 10.71 1.69
CA SER A 641 23.46 9.65 0.96
C SER A 641 22.58 8.52 0.42
N ASP A 642 21.27 8.72 0.34
CA ASP A 642 20.35 7.75 -0.24
C ASP A 642 20.39 7.72 -1.77
N GLU A 643 19.73 6.70 -2.34
CA GLU A 643 19.40 6.64 -3.78
C GLU A 643 20.60 6.79 -4.74
N THR A 644 21.72 6.17 -4.39
CA THR A 644 22.98 6.16 -5.16
C THR A 644 22.92 5.25 -6.39
N TYR A 645 21.91 5.42 -7.24
CA TYR A 645 21.56 4.56 -8.38
C TYR A 645 22.64 4.49 -9.46
N GLU A 646 23.47 5.52 -9.59
CA GLU A 646 24.47 5.64 -10.66
C GLU A 646 25.90 5.29 -10.17
N LEU A 647 26.09 5.10 -8.86
CA LEU A 647 27.39 4.81 -8.26
C LEU A 647 28.09 3.61 -8.90
N GLY A 648 29.31 3.83 -9.41
CA GLY A 648 30.09 2.79 -10.09
C GLY A 648 29.94 2.81 -11.60
N ALA A 649 29.23 3.78 -12.18
CA ALA A 649 29.07 3.92 -13.62
C ALA A 649 30.28 4.58 -14.32
N CYS A 650 30.98 5.50 -13.66
CA CYS A 650 32.15 6.15 -14.27
C CYS A 650 33.36 5.20 -14.31
N PRO A 651 34.34 5.39 -15.22
CA PRO A 651 35.46 4.45 -15.36
C PRO A 651 36.27 4.22 -14.08
N GLU A 652 36.49 5.27 -13.29
CA GLU A 652 37.26 5.21 -12.03
C GLU A 652 36.49 4.47 -10.93
N CYS A 653 35.22 4.84 -10.72
CA CYS A 653 34.36 4.15 -9.75
C CYS A 653 34.12 2.71 -10.16
N LYS A 654 33.89 2.42 -11.45
CA LYS A 654 33.73 1.04 -11.93
C LYS A 654 34.93 0.17 -11.56
N ALA A 655 36.15 0.63 -11.87
CA ALA A 655 37.37 -0.09 -11.53
C ALA A 655 37.52 -0.29 -10.01
N LYS A 656 37.15 0.72 -9.21
CA LYS A 656 37.23 0.61 -7.75
C LYS A 656 36.13 -0.29 -7.16
N ALA A 657 34.92 -0.28 -7.72
CA ALA A 657 33.82 -1.17 -7.33
C ALA A 657 34.18 -2.65 -7.59
N GLU A 658 34.92 -2.95 -8.65
CA GLU A 658 35.43 -4.30 -8.92
C GLU A 658 36.38 -4.79 -7.79
N GLU A 659 37.14 -3.88 -7.18
CA GLU A 659 38.05 -4.17 -6.07
C GLU A 659 37.31 -4.34 -4.73
N ILE A 660 36.52 -3.34 -4.33
CA ILE A 660 35.96 -3.25 -2.96
C ILE A 660 34.44 -3.45 -2.87
N GLY A 661 33.77 -3.71 -4.00
CA GLY A 661 32.32 -3.72 -4.11
C GLY A 661 31.71 -2.32 -4.19
N ARG A 662 30.50 -2.22 -4.76
CA ARG A 662 29.72 -0.96 -4.81
C ARG A 662 29.35 -0.45 -3.42
N SER A 663 28.95 -1.33 -2.48
CA SER A 663 28.77 -0.92 -1.08
C SER A 663 30.10 -0.46 -0.45
N GLY A 664 31.24 -0.99 -0.91
CA GLY A 664 32.56 -0.51 -0.49
C GLY A 664 32.87 0.91 -0.98
N LEU A 665 32.47 1.28 -2.21
CA LEU A 665 32.57 2.66 -2.71
C LEU A 665 31.72 3.63 -1.90
N TYR A 666 30.48 3.23 -1.61
CA TYR A 666 29.58 4.00 -0.77
C TYR A 666 30.20 4.22 0.62
N GLN A 667 30.70 3.15 1.24
CA GLN A 667 31.35 3.25 2.55
C GLN A 667 32.66 4.04 2.53
N LEU A 668 33.39 4.09 1.41
CA LEU A 668 34.54 4.97 1.24
C LEU A 668 34.13 6.45 1.36
N PHE A 669 33.01 6.83 0.73
CA PHE A 669 32.43 8.15 0.87
C PHE A 669 32.00 8.43 2.31
N ILE A 670 31.14 7.58 2.88
CA ILE A 670 30.60 7.74 4.23
C ILE A 670 31.74 7.89 5.26
N ASN A 671 32.73 7.01 5.21
CA ASN A 671 33.84 7.04 6.16
C ASN A 671 34.65 8.32 6.11
N LYS A 672 34.94 8.83 4.90
CA LYS A 672 35.71 10.06 4.75
C LYS A 672 34.92 11.28 5.22
N SER A 673 33.63 11.35 4.88
CA SER A 673 32.71 12.41 5.29
C SER A 673 32.49 12.42 6.80
N ALA A 674 32.14 11.27 7.38
CA ALA A 674 31.92 11.14 8.82
C ALA A 674 33.19 11.41 9.62
N SER A 675 34.37 10.93 9.18
CA SER A 675 35.64 11.23 9.84
C SER A 675 35.96 12.73 9.88
N PHE A 676 35.60 13.48 8.84
CA PHE A 676 35.77 14.94 8.81
C PHE A 676 34.84 15.64 9.82
N LEU A 677 33.56 15.29 9.81
CA LEU A 677 32.52 15.92 10.64
C LEU A 677 32.67 15.55 12.13
N GLN A 678 33.08 14.31 12.44
CA GLN A 678 33.35 13.87 13.81
C GLN A 678 34.53 14.62 14.43
N LYS A 679 35.57 14.96 13.67
CA LYS A 679 36.67 15.82 14.15
C LYS A 679 36.22 17.22 14.51
N LYS A 680 35.08 17.67 13.96
CA LYS A 680 34.42 18.95 14.28
C LYS A 680 33.36 18.80 15.37
N GLY A 681 33.27 17.63 16.01
CA GLY A 681 32.43 17.39 17.18
C GLY A 681 30.98 17.04 16.86
N ARG A 682 30.65 16.64 15.62
CA ARG A 682 29.30 16.20 15.24
C ARG A 682 29.20 14.67 15.17
N LYS A 683 28.07 14.13 15.60
CA LYS A 683 27.63 12.78 15.24
C LYS A 683 27.04 12.81 13.83
N VAL A 684 27.35 11.79 13.03
CA VAL A 684 26.96 11.78 11.61
C VAL A 684 25.83 10.78 11.41
N MET A 685 24.73 11.27 10.83
CA MET A 685 23.60 10.45 10.41
C MET A 685 23.65 10.27 8.88
N ALA A 686 23.30 9.08 8.41
CA ALA A 686 23.12 8.79 6.99
C ALA A 686 21.92 7.85 6.83
N TRP A 687 21.30 7.85 5.65
CA TRP A 687 20.25 6.90 5.28
C TRP A 687 20.88 5.53 4.96
N GLU A 688 21.49 4.92 5.97
CA GLU A 688 22.13 3.60 5.90
C GLU A 688 21.44 2.64 6.88
N THR A 689 21.04 1.48 6.37
CA THR A 689 20.43 0.44 7.18
C THR A 689 21.47 -0.30 8.03
N PRO A 690 21.09 -0.81 9.22
CA PRO A 690 21.98 -1.66 10.01
C PRO A 690 22.53 -2.83 9.20
N MET A 691 23.86 -2.95 9.17
CA MET A 691 24.59 -3.99 8.43
C MET A 691 24.46 -3.93 6.89
N GLY A 692 23.90 -2.85 6.31
CA GLY A 692 23.70 -2.72 4.85
C GLY A 692 24.97 -2.94 4.02
N TRP A 693 26.12 -2.49 4.52
CA TRP A 693 27.43 -2.70 3.87
C TRP A 693 27.84 -4.17 3.71
N LYS A 694 27.36 -5.07 4.59
CA LYS A 694 27.65 -6.52 4.51
C LYS A 694 26.60 -7.27 3.69
N MET A 695 25.35 -6.79 3.70
CA MET A 695 24.18 -7.52 3.20
C MET A 695 23.73 -7.12 1.80
N GLY A 696 24.20 -5.99 1.26
CA GLY A 696 23.80 -5.52 -0.07
C GLY A 696 24.27 -6.41 -1.23
N ASP A 697 23.70 -6.22 -2.42
CA ASP A 697 23.98 -7.04 -3.63
C ASP A 697 25.44 -7.05 -4.07
N SER A 698 26.18 -5.99 -3.73
CA SER A 698 27.63 -5.91 -3.93
C SER A 698 28.32 -5.48 -2.63
N PRO A 699 28.51 -6.41 -1.68
CA PRO A 699 29.02 -6.12 -0.35
C PRO A 699 30.37 -5.43 -0.34
N ALA A 700 30.62 -4.66 0.72
CA ALA A 700 31.90 -4.04 0.97
C ALA A 700 32.99 -5.10 1.24
N LYS A 701 34.18 -4.91 0.65
CA LYS A 701 35.35 -5.78 0.85
C LYS A 701 36.52 -4.98 1.41
N GLY A 702 37.00 -5.36 2.59
CA GLY A 702 38.17 -4.73 3.21
C GLY A 702 37.94 -3.29 3.68
N ILE A 703 36.68 -2.84 3.73
CA ILE A 703 36.28 -1.53 4.26
C ILE A 703 35.08 -1.71 5.18
N GLU A 704 35.20 -1.22 6.41
CA GLU A 704 34.15 -1.24 7.43
C GLU A 704 33.73 0.20 7.77
N PRO A 705 32.48 0.42 8.22
CA PRO A 705 32.02 1.76 8.59
C PRO A 705 32.80 2.33 9.79
N VAL A 706 33.00 3.64 9.78
CA VAL A 706 33.63 4.37 10.88
C VAL A 706 32.70 4.37 12.11
N LYS A 707 33.28 4.17 13.29
CA LYS A 707 32.51 4.20 14.55
C LYS A 707 31.83 5.55 14.76
N GLY A 708 30.68 5.54 15.43
CA GLY A 708 29.93 6.77 15.76
C GLY A 708 29.05 7.30 14.63
N LEU A 709 28.77 6.48 13.62
CA LEU A 709 27.65 6.69 12.70
C LEU A 709 26.33 6.41 13.41
N VAL A 710 25.29 7.12 12.97
CA VAL A 710 23.89 6.88 13.33
C VAL A 710 23.22 6.22 12.12
N LEU A 711 22.64 5.04 12.34
CA LEU A 711 22.01 4.21 11.30
C LEU A 711 20.48 4.25 11.44
N ALA A 712 19.77 3.90 10.36
CA ALA A 712 18.31 4.00 10.26
C ALA A 712 17.69 2.66 9.84
N GLU A 713 16.86 2.06 10.69
CA GLU A 713 16.18 0.76 10.44
C GLU A 713 14.72 0.98 10.05
N SER A 714 14.23 0.40 8.95
CA SER A 714 12.82 0.52 8.53
C SER A 714 12.07 -0.81 8.58
N TYR A 715 10.74 -0.73 8.58
CA TYR A 715 9.86 -1.90 8.53
C TYR A 715 9.99 -2.75 7.23
N ASP A 716 10.64 -2.24 6.18
CA ASP A 716 10.88 -3.01 4.93
C ASP A 716 12.14 -3.90 5.02
N TYR A 717 13.05 -3.60 5.94
CA TYR A 717 14.31 -4.31 6.14
C TYR A 717 14.38 -5.04 7.49
N GLU A 718 13.45 -4.74 8.40
CA GLU A 718 13.50 -5.27 9.76
C GLU A 718 13.42 -6.80 9.80
N THR A 719 14.10 -7.36 10.80
CA THR A 719 13.94 -8.76 11.18
C THR A 719 13.00 -8.82 12.39
N PRO A 720 12.14 -9.86 12.53
CA PRO A 720 11.17 -9.93 13.64
C PRO A 720 11.78 -9.85 15.05
N ASP A 721 13.07 -10.17 15.19
CA ASP A 721 13.82 -10.09 16.44
C ASP A 721 14.82 -8.92 16.49
N LEU A 722 14.80 -8.02 15.51
CA LEU A 722 15.70 -6.87 15.37
C LEU A 722 17.17 -7.28 15.44
N THR A 723 17.53 -8.39 14.79
CA THR A 723 18.89 -8.96 14.77
C THR A 723 19.93 -7.93 14.35
N TYR A 724 19.74 -7.25 13.21
CA TYR A 724 20.73 -6.30 12.68
C TYR A 724 20.86 -5.03 13.53
N VAL A 725 19.76 -4.56 14.12
CA VAL A 725 19.80 -3.47 15.11
C VAL A 725 20.67 -3.84 16.31
N LYS A 726 20.45 -5.04 16.88
CA LYS A 726 21.23 -5.52 18.03
C LYS A 726 22.71 -5.71 17.67
N GLU A 727 23.00 -6.22 16.48
CA GLU A 727 24.37 -6.38 15.98
C GLU A 727 25.07 -5.03 15.82
N ALA A 728 24.47 -4.09 15.09
CA ALA A 728 25.02 -2.73 14.91
C ALA A 728 25.24 -2.03 16.26
N ARG A 729 24.30 -2.16 17.20
CA ARG A 729 24.49 -1.62 18.56
C ARG A 729 25.64 -2.28 19.31
N SER A 730 25.86 -3.58 19.14
CA SER A 730 27.00 -4.27 19.76
C SER A 730 28.35 -3.80 19.21
N GLU A 731 28.38 -3.31 17.96
CA GLU A 731 29.54 -2.69 17.34
C GLU A 731 29.74 -1.21 17.76
N GLY A 732 28.74 -0.63 18.45
CA GLY A 732 28.78 0.72 19.03
C GLY A 732 28.11 1.80 18.18
N PHE A 733 27.28 1.43 17.22
CA PHE A 733 26.46 2.37 16.44
C PHE A 733 25.22 2.78 17.22
N GLU A 734 24.81 4.05 17.06
CA GLU A 734 23.45 4.46 17.44
C GLU A 734 22.49 4.06 16.32
N VAL A 735 21.31 3.55 16.68
CA VAL A 735 20.32 3.12 15.70
C VAL A 735 18.99 3.82 15.95
N PHE A 736 18.46 4.44 14.90
CA PHE A 736 17.16 5.09 14.90
C PHE A 736 16.14 4.21 14.19
N ALA A 737 14.94 4.12 14.75
CA ALA A 737 13.79 3.55 14.06
C ALA A 737 13.35 4.53 12.97
N TYR A 738 13.48 4.13 11.71
CA TYR A 738 13.06 4.88 10.55
C TYR A 738 11.61 4.54 10.22
N ASP A 739 10.74 5.55 10.32
CA ASP A 739 9.34 5.49 9.95
C ASP A 739 9.17 6.17 8.58
N PRO A 740 9.41 5.44 7.46
CA PRO A 740 9.33 5.99 6.11
C PRO A 740 7.89 6.28 5.73
N ASN A 741 7.67 7.50 5.23
CA ASN A 741 6.44 7.84 4.55
C ASN A 741 6.73 8.48 3.18
N PRO A 742 6.52 7.75 2.08
CA PRO A 742 7.19 8.00 0.80
C PRO A 742 6.75 9.27 0.06
N GLY A 743 5.66 9.95 0.46
CA GLY A 743 5.24 11.21 -0.17
C GLY A 743 4.81 11.09 -1.65
N VAL A 744 4.69 9.89 -2.20
CA VAL A 744 4.34 9.59 -3.61
C VAL A 744 2.83 9.66 -3.87
N VAL A 745 2.17 10.66 -3.29
CA VAL A 745 0.76 10.97 -3.57
C VAL A 745 0.57 12.49 -3.58
N PRO A 746 0.19 13.12 -4.70
CA PRO A 746 0.49 14.53 -4.95
C PRO A 746 -0.14 15.56 -4.01
N MET A 747 -1.13 15.18 -3.20
CA MET A 747 -1.92 16.16 -2.46
C MET A 747 -2.29 15.77 -1.03
N MET A 748 -2.17 14.50 -0.64
CA MET A 748 -2.46 14.04 0.73
C MET A 748 -1.87 12.68 1.00
N VAL A 749 -1.34 12.49 2.21
CA VAL A 749 -0.73 11.24 2.66
C VAL A 749 -1.78 10.13 2.80
N PRO A 750 -1.48 8.85 2.42
CA PRO A 750 -2.47 7.77 2.38
C PRO A 750 -2.70 7.15 3.77
N TYR A 751 -3.26 7.94 4.68
CA TYR A 751 -3.42 7.60 6.10
C TYR A 751 -4.19 6.30 6.36
N TYR A 752 -5.26 6.07 5.60
CA TYR A 752 -6.19 4.97 5.85
C TYR A 752 -5.90 3.75 5.00
N PHE A 753 -5.59 3.97 3.73
CA PHE A 753 -5.25 2.92 2.80
C PHE A 753 -4.32 3.47 1.74
N GLU A 754 -3.40 2.63 1.31
CA GLU A 754 -2.62 2.84 0.10
C GLU A 754 -3.26 2.10 -1.07
N LYS A 755 -2.93 2.47 -2.30
CA LYS A 755 -3.30 1.68 -3.47
C LYS A 755 -2.06 1.18 -4.21
N SER A 756 -2.09 -0.09 -4.61
CA SER A 756 -1.09 -0.68 -5.49
C SER A 756 -1.23 -0.18 -6.92
N GLU A 757 -0.20 -0.44 -7.75
CA GLU A 757 -0.22 -0.16 -9.20
C GLU A 757 -1.43 -0.78 -9.91
N SER A 758 -1.95 -1.92 -9.42
CA SER A 758 -3.09 -2.62 -10.02
C SER A 758 -4.46 -2.11 -9.57
N GLY A 759 -4.55 -1.15 -8.65
CA GLY A 759 -5.84 -0.67 -8.15
C GLY A 759 -6.18 -1.06 -6.71
N GLU A 760 -5.49 -2.06 -6.15
CA GLU A 760 -5.89 -2.74 -4.91
C GLU A 760 -5.52 -1.96 -3.66
N ASN A 761 -6.43 -1.90 -2.69
CA ASN A 761 -6.17 -1.26 -1.41
C ASN A 761 -5.20 -2.11 -0.56
N ARG A 762 -4.21 -1.44 0.03
CA ARG A 762 -3.24 -1.97 0.98
C ARG A 762 -3.34 -1.22 2.30
N THR A 763 -2.67 -1.74 3.34
CA THR A 763 -2.53 -1.08 4.64
C THR A 763 -2.06 0.36 4.47
N GLY A 764 -2.79 1.31 5.07
CA GLY A 764 -2.44 2.72 5.03
C GLY A 764 -1.17 3.04 5.84
N SER A 765 -0.56 4.17 5.51
CA SER A 765 0.72 4.59 6.09
C SER A 765 0.67 4.72 7.61
N LEU A 766 -0.44 5.23 8.17
CA LEU A 766 -0.58 5.44 9.62
C LEU A 766 -0.48 4.13 10.42
N GLU A 767 -1.04 3.06 9.87
CA GLU A 767 -1.02 1.75 10.51
C GLU A 767 0.35 1.09 10.42
N LYS A 768 1.07 1.28 9.31
CA LYS A 768 2.47 0.82 9.19
C LYS A 768 3.35 1.50 10.24
N SER A 769 3.27 2.82 10.36
CA SER A 769 3.99 3.60 11.37
C SER A 769 3.63 3.16 12.79
N TYR A 770 2.34 2.93 13.08
CA TYR A 770 1.90 2.41 14.36
C TYR A 770 2.53 1.06 14.71
N ARG A 771 2.43 0.09 13.80
CA ARG A 771 2.94 -1.28 14.01
C ARG A 771 4.43 -1.27 14.27
N PHE A 772 5.19 -0.57 13.43
CA PHE A 772 6.63 -0.48 13.54
C PHE A 772 7.08 0.27 14.80
N LEU A 773 6.59 1.49 15.03
CA LEU A 773 7.05 2.31 16.16
C LEU A 773 6.60 1.78 17.51
N SER A 774 5.44 1.14 17.59
CA SER A 774 4.99 0.48 18.83
C SER A 774 5.89 -0.70 19.18
N HIS A 775 6.27 -1.51 18.19
CA HIS A 775 7.24 -2.59 18.37
C HIS A 775 8.63 -2.05 18.75
N ALA A 776 9.11 -1.04 18.01
CA ALA A 776 10.39 -0.38 18.26
C ALA A 776 10.48 0.20 19.68
N ALA A 777 9.45 0.91 20.13
CA ALA A 777 9.39 1.49 21.47
C ALA A 777 9.38 0.41 22.57
N GLN A 778 8.61 -0.67 22.40
CA GLN A 778 8.52 -1.75 23.38
C GLN A 778 9.79 -2.62 23.44
N SER A 779 10.54 -2.71 22.34
CA SER A 779 11.79 -3.46 22.28
C SER A 779 12.88 -2.89 23.20
N GLY A 780 12.87 -1.56 23.42
CA GLY A 780 13.92 -0.84 24.13
C GLY A 780 15.29 -0.83 23.43
N VAL A 781 15.39 -1.28 22.17
CA VAL A 781 16.68 -1.39 21.45
C VAL A 781 16.99 -0.19 20.55
N PHE A 782 16.14 0.83 20.45
CA PHE A 782 16.41 2.01 19.61
C PHE A 782 16.89 3.21 20.44
N ASP A 783 17.87 3.94 19.92
CA ASP A 783 18.42 5.16 20.55
C ASP A 783 17.64 6.42 20.16
N GLY A 784 16.83 6.32 19.10
CA GLY A 784 15.97 7.36 18.58
C GLY A 784 14.97 6.82 17.57
N MET A 785 14.10 7.69 17.07
CA MET A 785 13.27 7.45 15.90
C MET A 785 13.28 8.67 14.99
N ILE A 786 12.99 8.47 13.71
CA ILE A 786 12.82 9.51 12.71
C ILE A 786 11.61 9.22 11.83
N CYS A 787 10.63 10.12 11.87
CA CYS A 787 9.47 10.12 10.97
C CYS A 787 9.74 11.02 9.78
N THR A 788 9.71 10.50 8.55
CA THR A 788 9.94 11.33 7.35
C THR A 788 8.68 11.92 6.75
N SER A 789 8.83 13.11 6.17
CA SER A 789 7.85 13.79 5.32
C SER A 789 8.48 14.17 3.98
N TRP A 790 8.58 13.21 3.05
CA TRP A 790 9.18 13.45 1.74
C TRP A 790 8.31 14.37 0.88
N ASP A 791 8.92 15.33 0.16
CA ASP A 791 8.20 16.32 -0.67
C ASP A 791 8.19 15.97 -2.17
N ASP A 792 8.47 14.73 -2.58
CA ASP A 792 8.63 14.34 -4.00
C ASP A 792 7.49 14.82 -4.92
N ASP A 793 6.25 14.74 -4.47
CA ASP A 793 5.10 15.22 -5.23
C ASP A 793 4.61 16.63 -4.84
N GLY A 794 5.35 17.35 -4.00
CA GLY A 794 5.13 18.76 -3.68
C GLY A 794 4.06 18.99 -2.61
N LEU A 795 3.83 18.01 -1.74
CA LEU A 795 2.82 18.06 -0.69
C LEU A 795 3.05 19.27 0.23
N HIS A 796 1.95 19.84 0.73
CA HIS A 796 2.07 20.82 1.78
C HIS A 796 2.57 20.18 3.09
N ASN A 797 3.54 20.76 3.79
CA ASN A 797 4.10 20.19 5.04
C ASN A 797 2.99 19.90 6.08
N GLN A 798 1.96 20.75 6.10
CA GLN A 798 0.78 20.58 6.95
C GLN A 798 0.03 19.26 6.73
N ALA A 799 0.11 18.66 5.53
CA ALA A 799 -0.51 17.38 5.22
C ALA A 799 0.14 16.21 5.99
N TRP A 800 1.28 16.43 6.68
CA TRP A 800 2.04 15.43 7.43
C TRP A 800 1.79 15.43 8.94
N MET A 801 1.04 16.40 9.47
CA MET A 801 0.91 16.59 10.92
C MET A 801 0.39 15.37 11.66
N MET A 802 -0.55 14.60 11.09
CA MET A 802 -1.04 13.38 11.74
C MET A 802 0.04 12.32 11.86
N HIS A 803 0.96 12.21 10.89
CA HIS A 803 2.10 11.31 11.01
C HIS A 803 3.08 11.75 12.07
N PHE A 804 3.48 13.03 12.09
CA PHE A 804 4.38 13.54 13.13
C PHE A 804 3.81 13.29 14.54
N VAL A 805 2.51 13.49 14.72
CA VAL A 805 1.81 13.27 15.99
C VAL A 805 1.68 11.77 16.31
N ASN A 806 1.43 10.92 15.31
CA ASN A 806 1.40 9.47 15.45
C ASN A 806 2.75 8.93 15.89
N SER A 807 3.81 9.33 15.22
CA SER A 807 5.16 8.86 15.52
C SER A 807 5.60 9.39 16.90
N ALA A 808 5.27 10.64 17.24
CA ALA A 808 5.47 11.16 18.60
C ALA A 808 4.70 10.37 19.67
N ALA A 809 3.46 9.95 19.38
CA ALA A 809 2.64 9.16 20.30
C ALA A 809 3.28 7.79 20.61
N TRP A 810 3.62 7.01 19.58
CA TRP A 810 4.09 5.63 19.75
C TRP A 810 5.54 5.53 20.19
N SER A 811 6.36 6.54 19.85
CA SER A 811 7.73 6.65 20.39
C SER A 811 7.75 7.05 21.86
N TRP A 812 6.72 7.76 22.34
CA TRP A 812 6.57 8.09 23.76
C TRP A 812 5.96 6.91 24.54
N ASN A 813 4.90 6.29 24.02
CA ASN A 813 4.26 5.14 24.61
C ASN A 813 3.89 4.08 23.58
N GLY A 814 4.75 3.08 23.40
CA GLY A 814 4.55 2.01 22.43
C GLY A 814 3.46 1.01 22.82
N SER A 815 2.94 1.07 24.05
CA SER A 815 1.99 0.08 24.58
C SER A 815 0.53 0.50 24.53
N LYS A 816 0.25 1.81 24.47
CA LYS A 816 -1.09 2.40 24.57
C LYS A 816 -1.15 3.76 23.86
N PRO A 817 -2.30 4.14 23.27
CA PRO A 817 -3.59 3.43 23.26
C PRO A 817 -3.66 2.38 22.14
N SER A 818 -4.83 2.09 21.57
CA SER A 818 -4.93 1.41 20.25
C SER A 818 -4.84 2.45 19.12
N LEU A 819 -4.60 2.00 17.88
CA LEU A 819 -4.57 2.90 16.73
C LEU A 819 -5.89 3.67 16.52
N ASP A 820 -7.04 3.03 16.71
CA ASP A 820 -8.33 3.71 16.53
C ASP A 820 -8.62 4.71 17.63
N GLU A 821 -8.24 4.38 18.87
CA GLU A 821 -8.31 5.35 19.96
C GLU A 821 -7.35 6.52 19.72
N PHE A 822 -6.16 6.28 19.15
CA PHE A 822 -5.27 7.36 18.73
C PHE A 822 -5.93 8.24 17.66
N ARG A 823 -6.55 7.66 16.62
CA ARG A 823 -7.26 8.42 15.57
C ARG A 823 -8.36 9.30 16.17
N GLU A 824 -9.22 8.73 17.01
CA GLU A 824 -10.26 9.48 17.72
C GLU A 824 -9.67 10.60 18.57
N SER A 825 -8.61 10.30 19.32
CA SER A 825 -7.91 11.28 20.16
C SER A 825 -7.31 12.39 19.33
N TYR A 826 -6.69 12.08 18.19
CA TYR A 826 -6.07 13.04 17.29
C TYR A 826 -7.11 14.04 16.79
N TYR A 827 -8.25 13.56 16.28
CA TYR A 827 -9.29 14.46 15.77
C TYR A 827 -9.81 15.43 16.82
N ARG A 828 -9.97 14.97 18.07
CA ARG A 828 -10.44 15.82 19.17
C ARG A 828 -9.37 16.75 19.72
N ASN A 829 -8.14 16.27 19.83
CA ASN A 829 -7.00 17.01 20.38
C ASN A 829 -6.50 18.09 19.41
N TYR A 830 -6.36 17.72 18.14
CA TYR A 830 -5.78 18.56 17.10
C TYR A 830 -6.83 19.49 16.47
N TYR A 831 -7.97 18.99 16.00
CA TYR A 831 -9.02 19.84 15.38
C TYR A 831 -10.03 20.42 16.38
N GLY A 832 -9.90 20.09 17.66
CA GLY A 832 -10.75 20.59 18.74
C GLY A 832 -12.14 19.92 18.77
N ASN A 833 -12.90 20.21 19.83
CA ASN A 833 -14.20 19.58 20.09
C ASN A 833 -15.35 20.07 19.18
N SER A 834 -15.20 21.23 18.54
CA SER A 834 -16.12 21.75 17.54
C SER A 834 -16.07 20.97 16.22
N SER A 835 -14.99 20.20 16.00
CA SER A 835 -14.85 19.39 14.80
C SER A 835 -15.80 18.17 14.78
N SER A 836 -16.19 17.75 13.58
CA SER A 836 -17.06 16.60 13.36
C SER A 836 -16.81 15.95 12.00
N ASP A 837 -17.12 14.65 11.90
CA ASP A 837 -17.02 13.84 10.68
C ASP A 837 -15.63 13.82 10.02
N ILE A 838 -14.57 14.11 10.80
CA ILE A 838 -13.19 14.12 10.31
C ILE A 838 -12.74 12.75 9.74
N PRO A 839 -13.11 11.59 10.32
CA PRO A 839 -12.79 10.30 9.71
C PRO A 839 -13.36 10.14 8.29
N GLU A 840 -14.58 10.60 8.06
CA GLU A 840 -15.22 10.57 6.73
C GLU A 840 -14.47 11.49 5.76
N LEU A 841 -14.13 12.71 6.20
CA LEU A 841 -13.37 13.69 5.44
C LEU A 841 -12.04 13.12 4.95
N PHE A 842 -11.23 12.56 5.86
CA PHE A 842 -9.92 11.99 5.52
C PHE A 842 -10.05 10.81 4.56
N ARG A 843 -11.01 9.91 4.78
CA ARG A 843 -11.23 8.74 3.92
C ARG A 843 -11.60 9.15 2.50
N LEU A 844 -12.53 10.10 2.34
CA LEU A 844 -12.96 10.60 1.04
C LEU A 844 -11.86 11.36 0.31
N LEU A 845 -11.08 12.19 1.02
CA LEU A 845 -9.92 12.86 0.45
C LEU A 845 -8.86 11.85 -0.03
N ASN A 846 -8.57 10.81 0.77
CA ASN A 846 -7.64 9.74 0.40
C ASN A 846 -8.08 9.05 -0.91
N GLU A 847 -9.38 8.82 -1.11
CA GLU A 847 -9.91 8.34 -2.39
C GLU A 847 -9.74 9.35 -3.54
N GLY A 848 -10.03 10.62 -3.28
CA GLY A 848 -9.93 11.71 -4.26
C GLY A 848 -8.51 11.94 -4.78
N VAL A 849 -7.50 11.90 -3.90
CA VAL A 849 -6.10 12.10 -4.32
C VAL A 849 -5.58 10.94 -5.16
N TYR A 850 -6.00 9.70 -4.88
CA TYR A 850 -5.69 8.55 -5.74
C TYR A 850 -6.37 8.67 -7.11
N TYR A 851 -7.62 9.12 -7.15
CA TYR A 851 -8.30 9.40 -8.41
C TYR A 851 -7.54 10.46 -9.23
N TYR A 852 -7.14 11.57 -8.60
CA TYR A 852 -6.36 12.59 -9.27
C TYR A 852 -5.01 12.04 -9.79
N ALA A 853 -4.28 11.31 -8.96
CA ALA A 853 -3.00 10.70 -9.35
C ALA A 853 -3.13 9.71 -10.51
N TRP A 854 -4.25 9.01 -10.64
CA TRP A 854 -4.44 7.97 -11.67
C TRP A 854 -5.13 8.46 -12.94
N THR A 855 -5.70 9.66 -12.91
CA THR A 855 -6.25 10.31 -14.10
C THR A 855 -5.15 11.05 -14.85
N MET A 856 -5.32 11.20 -16.16
CA MET A 856 -4.35 11.90 -17.04
C MET A 856 -2.92 11.31 -16.96
N GLU A 857 -2.83 10.02 -16.61
CA GLU A 857 -1.57 9.27 -16.46
C GLU A 857 -0.54 9.95 -15.54
N ARG A 858 -0.99 10.62 -14.46
CA ARG A 858 -0.09 11.32 -13.52
C ARG A 858 0.73 10.38 -12.64
N ASN A 859 0.35 9.11 -12.50
CA ASN A 859 0.96 8.14 -11.59
C ASN A 859 2.31 7.63 -12.09
N VAL A 860 3.32 8.49 -12.07
CA VAL A 860 4.68 8.18 -12.47
C VAL A 860 5.63 8.76 -11.43
N TRP A 861 6.41 7.88 -10.83
CA TRP A 861 7.38 8.22 -9.78
C TRP A 861 8.68 8.78 -10.40
N HIS A 862 9.74 7.97 -10.52
CA HIS A 862 11.03 8.42 -11.06
C HIS A 862 11.11 8.42 -12.59
N TYR A 863 10.41 7.50 -13.23
CA TYR A 863 10.57 7.18 -14.65
C TYR A 863 9.20 7.06 -15.32
N GLY A 864 8.87 7.99 -16.23
CA GLY A 864 7.63 7.96 -17.00
C GLY A 864 7.27 9.30 -17.62
N GLU A 865 6.48 9.25 -18.69
CA GLU A 865 5.87 10.41 -19.36
C GLU A 865 4.42 10.55 -18.89
N ILE A 866 4.03 11.78 -18.52
CA ILE A 866 2.64 12.13 -18.17
C ILE A 866 1.88 12.64 -19.40
N GLY A 867 0.55 12.80 -19.29
CA GLY A 867 -0.24 13.50 -20.30
C GLY A 867 -0.44 12.70 -21.59
N GLN A 868 -0.75 11.41 -21.47
CA GLN A 868 -1.04 10.54 -22.62
C GLN A 868 -2.53 10.52 -22.99
N THR A 869 -3.36 11.26 -22.25
CA THR A 869 -4.77 11.50 -22.57
C THR A 869 -4.89 12.39 -23.81
N HIS A 870 -5.92 12.16 -24.63
CA HIS A 870 -6.12 12.87 -25.91
C HIS A 870 -7.48 13.56 -25.95
N LEU A 871 -7.54 14.79 -26.48
CA LEU A 871 -8.79 15.52 -26.67
C LEU A 871 -9.74 14.84 -27.67
N PRO A 872 -11.06 15.13 -27.62
CA PRO A 872 -12.00 14.77 -28.69
C PRO A 872 -11.52 15.25 -30.06
N ASP A 873 -11.95 14.57 -31.13
CA ASP A 873 -11.56 14.96 -32.49
C ASP A 873 -12.10 16.35 -32.86
N LEU A 874 -11.24 17.16 -33.49
CA LEU A 874 -11.62 18.47 -33.99
C LEU A 874 -12.45 18.28 -35.27
N PRO A 875 -13.58 18.99 -35.46
CA PRO A 875 -14.34 18.91 -36.70
C PRO A 875 -13.51 19.36 -37.91
N ARG A 876 -13.69 18.66 -39.04
CA ARG A 876 -12.92 18.83 -40.29
C ARG A 876 -13.83 18.94 -41.52
N GLY A 877 -13.29 19.53 -42.58
CA GLY A 877 -13.98 19.69 -43.85
C GLY A 877 -15.18 20.65 -43.79
N ASP A 878 -15.76 20.93 -44.95
CA ASP A 878 -17.05 21.63 -45.09
C ASP A 878 -18.22 20.79 -44.56
N ALA A 879 -18.06 19.46 -44.56
CA ALA A 879 -19.03 18.50 -44.09
C ALA A 879 -19.05 18.26 -42.56
N LEU A 880 -18.31 19.01 -41.74
CA LEU A 880 -18.30 18.84 -40.27
C LEU A 880 -18.05 17.38 -39.85
N GLU A 881 -17.01 16.78 -40.41
CA GLU A 881 -16.61 15.40 -40.13
C GLU A 881 -15.83 15.33 -38.81
N TYR A 882 -16.09 14.29 -38.01
CA TYR A 882 -15.34 13.99 -36.80
C TYR A 882 -15.34 12.48 -36.54
N ASP A 883 -14.31 11.98 -35.87
CA ASP A 883 -14.20 10.59 -35.44
C ASP A 883 -14.57 10.46 -33.95
N PRO A 884 -15.60 9.66 -33.58
CA PRO A 884 -15.91 9.40 -32.18
C PRO A 884 -14.75 8.69 -31.47
N TYR A 885 -14.26 9.29 -30.39
CA TYR A 885 -13.10 8.80 -29.66
C TYR A 885 -13.31 8.89 -28.15
N TRP A 886 -13.60 10.08 -27.61
CA TRP A 886 -13.59 10.36 -26.17
C TRP A 886 -14.63 9.53 -25.41
N ASN A 887 -15.89 9.53 -25.87
CA ASN A 887 -16.98 8.75 -25.26
C ASN A 887 -16.86 7.24 -25.50
N THR A 888 -15.87 6.81 -26.27
CA THR A 888 -15.55 5.39 -26.48
C THR A 888 -14.37 4.98 -25.60
N GLN A 889 -13.22 5.65 -25.76
CA GLN A 889 -11.98 5.32 -25.06
C GLN A 889 -12.04 5.64 -23.56
N TYR A 890 -12.55 6.82 -23.20
CA TYR A 890 -12.56 7.30 -21.80
C TYR A 890 -13.92 7.12 -21.12
N ARG A 891 -14.83 6.32 -21.69
CA ARG A 891 -16.17 6.07 -21.13
C ARG A 891 -16.14 5.67 -19.66
N GLN A 892 -15.24 4.74 -19.30
CA GLN A 892 -15.11 4.28 -17.91
C GLN A 892 -14.65 5.42 -17.00
N MET A 893 -13.73 6.26 -17.46
CA MET A 893 -13.26 7.41 -16.69
C MET A 893 -14.34 8.46 -16.50
N VAL A 894 -15.20 8.69 -17.50
CA VAL A 894 -16.36 9.60 -17.37
C VAL A 894 -17.34 9.09 -16.31
N GLU A 895 -17.62 7.79 -16.24
CA GLU A 895 -18.49 7.24 -15.18
C GLU A 895 -17.82 7.33 -13.79
N GLN A 896 -16.54 7.00 -13.68
CA GLN A 896 -15.78 7.17 -12.43
C GLN A 896 -15.72 8.63 -11.98
N SER A 897 -15.62 9.57 -12.94
CA SER A 897 -15.63 11.02 -12.67
C SER A 897 -16.94 11.45 -12.00
N LYS A 898 -18.08 10.89 -12.42
CA LYS A 898 -19.40 11.21 -11.83
C LYS A 898 -19.46 10.74 -10.37
N GLU A 899 -19.05 9.51 -10.09
CA GLU A 899 -19.03 8.97 -8.73
C GLU A 899 -18.06 9.74 -7.82
N MET A 900 -16.89 10.12 -8.35
CA MET A 900 -15.90 10.88 -7.60
C MET A 900 -16.34 12.34 -7.37
N LEU A 901 -17.07 12.93 -8.31
CA LEU A 901 -17.63 14.27 -8.15
C LEU A 901 -18.52 14.37 -6.91
N ASP A 902 -19.44 13.42 -6.71
CA ASP A 902 -20.32 13.38 -5.53
C ASP A 902 -19.51 13.30 -4.23
N LYS A 903 -18.42 12.51 -4.23
CA LYS A 903 -17.52 12.38 -3.09
C LYS A 903 -16.78 13.69 -2.79
N MET A 904 -16.27 14.38 -3.81
CA MET A 904 -15.59 15.66 -3.62
C MET A 904 -16.55 16.77 -3.19
N GLU A 905 -17.79 16.77 -3.67
CA GLU A 905 -18.83 17.67 -3.15
C GLU A 905 -19.10 17.41 -1.66
N ARG A 906 -19.14 16.14 -1.23
CA ARG A 906 -19.26 15.79 0.19
C ARG A 906 -18.05 16.29 1.00
N VAL A 907 -16.83 16.15 0.49
CA VAL A 907 -15.61 16.68 1.13
C VAL A 907 -15.68 18.20 1.31
N LEU A 908 -16.12 18.94 0.29
CA LEU A 908 -16.26 20.40 0.39
C LEU A 908 -17.30 20.79 1.44
N GLN A 909 -18.43 20.08 1.51
CA GLN A 909 -19.45 20.31 2.55
C GLN A 909 -18.90 20.06 3.96
N LEU A 910 -18.15 18.97 4.17
CA LEU A 910 -17.53 18.63 5.45
C LEU A 910 -16.48 19.66 5.87
N THR A 911 -15.70 20.15 4.90
CA THR A 911 -14.68 21.17 5.10
C THR A 911 -15.31 22.50 5.55
N ASP A 912 -16.30 22.99 4.79
CA ASP A 912 -17.07 24.19 5.13
C ASP A 912 -17.76 24.08 6.48
N LYS A 913 -18.31 22.90 6.80
CA LYS A 913 -18.98 22.64 8.08
C LYS A 913 -18.00 22.85 9.25
N ASN A 914 -16.79 22.30 9.17
CA ASN A 914 -15.80 22.39 10.23
C ASN A 914 -15.21 23.80 10.36
N ILE A 915 -14.96 24.50 9.25
CA ILE A 915 -14.55 25.91 9.28
C ILE A 915 -15.62 26.77 9.97
N LYS A 916 -16.89 26.63 9.59
CA LYS A 916 -18.02 27.37 10.19
C LYS A 916 -18.24 27.03 11.66
N ALA A 917 -17.96 25.79 12.07
CA ALA A 917 -18.05 25.37 13.46
C ALA A 917 -16.92 25.95 14.34
N GLY A 918 -15.89 26.56 13.74
CA GLY A 918 -14.73 27.04 14.46
C GLY A 918 -13.86 25.88 14.94
N ALA A 919 -13.61 24.88 14.10
CA ALA A 919 -12.58 23.87 14.35
C ALA A 919 -11.20 24.55 14.51
N ASP A 920 -10.34 23.96 15.32
CA ASP A 920 -8.95 24.38 15.44
C ASP A 920 -8.18 24.02 14.16
N HIS A 921 -7.00 24.63 13.94
CA HIS A 921 -6.17 24.43 12.74
C HIS A 921 -6.94 24.62 11.41
N GLN A 922 -7.71 25.71 11.31
CA GLN A 922 -8.54 26.02 10.13
C GLN A 922 -7.78 26.03 8.80
N TYR A 923 -6.48 26.30 8.83
CA TYR A 923 -5.65 26.28 7.63
C TYR A 923 -5.56 24.91 6.97
N ASP A 924 -5.55 23.81 7.75
CA ASP A 924 -5.60 22.45 7.22
C ASP A 924 -6.84 22.23 6.36
N PHE A 925 -8.00 22.74 6.82
CA PHE A 925 -9.25 22.67 6.09
C PHE A 925 -9.21 23.46 4.78
N GLU A 926 -8.51 24.59 4.71
CA GLU A 926 -8.30 25.31 3.43
C GLU A 926 -7.43 24.51 2.44
N ILE A 927 -6.42 23.79 2.93
CA ILE A 927 -5.62 22.86 2.10
C ILE A 927 -6.49 21.71 1.60
N PHE A 928 -7.31 21.11 2.47
CA PHE A 928 -8.25 20.04 2.10
C PHE A 928 -9.27 20.52 1.08
N ARG A 929 -9.80 21.74 1.24
CA ARG A 929 -10.74 22.36 0.30
C ARG A 929 -10.14 22.51 -1.08
N THR A 930 -8.95 23.13 -1.17
CA THR A 930 -8.28 23.37 -2.45
C THR A 930 -7.84 22.07 -3.13
N THR A 931 -7.44 21.06 -2.35
CA THR A 931 -7.21 19.70 -2.84
C THR A 931 -8.47 19.10 -3.45
N ALA A 932 -9.60 19.16 -2.73
CA ALA A 932 -10.87 18.63 -3.21
C ALA A 932 -11.39 19.38 -4.46
N GLU A 933 -11.21 20.70 -4.54
CA GLU A 933 -11.54 21.48 -5.73
C GLU A 933 -10.68 21.11 -6.94
N LEU A 934 -9.40 20.77 -6.76
CA LEU A 934 -8.55 20.29 -7.84
C LEU A 934 -9.02 18.93 -8.36
N VAL A 935 -9.29 17.97 -7.46
CA VAL A 935 -9.83 16.65 -7.84
C VAL A 935 -11.18 16.80 -8.54
N ARG A 936 -12.08 17.62 -7.97
CA ARG A 936 -13.38 17.98 -8.57
C ARG A 936 -13.21 18.62 -9.94
N HIS A 937 -12.20 19.47 -10.11
CA HIS A 937 -11.90 20.09 -11.38
C HIS A 937 -11.58 19.04 -12.44
N THR A 938 -10.72 18.07 -12.11
CA THR A 938 -10.38 16.93 -12.97
C THR A 938 -11.61 16.09 -13.35
N CYS A 939 -12.50 15.76 -12.41
CA CYS A 939 -13.75 15.04 -12.71
C CYS A 939 -14.59 15.78 -13.76
N LEU A 940 -14.82 17.08 -13.52
CA LEU A 940 -15.60 17.92 -14.41
C LEU A 940 -14.92 18.10 -15.78
N THR A 941 -13.58 18.12 -15.86
CA THR A 941 -12.86 18.16 -17.13
C THR A 941 -13.14 16.92 -17.98
N TYR A 942 -13.14 15.72 -17.40
CA TYR A 942 -13.54 14.50 -18.13
C TYR A 942 -14.98 14.55 -18.64
N MET A 943 -15.88 15.10 -17.83
CA MET A 943 -17.29 15.26 -18.18
C MET A 943 -17.51 16.35 -19.24
N ASP A 944 -16.80 17.47 -19.16
CA ASP A 944 -16.85 18.56 -20.14
C ASP A 944 -16.35 18.09 -21.50
N LEU A 945 -15.26 17.30 -21.55
CA LEU A 945 -14.75 16.72 -22.80
C LEU A 945 -15.67 15.65 -23.39
N SER A 946 -16.38 14.89 -22.53
CA SER A 946 -17.47 14.00 -22.96
C SER A 946 -18.61 14.77 -23.61
N LYS A 947 -19.04 15.86 -22.95
CA LYS A 947 -20.09 16.76 -23.46
C LYS A 947 -19.66 17.45 -24.76
N LEU A 948 -18.40 17.85 -24.87
CA LEU A 948 -17.85 18.47 -26.08
C LEU A 948 -18.04 17.58 -27.31
N GLU A 949 -17.69 16.29 -27.21
CA GLU A 949 -17.87 15.35 -28.32
C GLU A 949 -19.36 15.14 -28.66
N TYR A 950 -20.26 15.10 -27.67
CA TYR A 950 -21.70 15.06 -27.94
C TYR A 950 -22.21 16.32 -28.65
N ILE A 951 -21.73 17.51 -28.28
CA ILE A 951 -22.09 18.76 -28.95
C ILE A 951 -21.60 18.75 -30.41
N ILE A 952 -20.36 18.31 -30.66
CA ILE A 952 -19.81 18.16 -32.01
C ILE A 952 -20.63 17.16 -32.83
N ARG A 953 -21.02 16.04 -32.22
CA ARG A 953 -21.94 15.07 -32.84
C ARG A 953 -23.29 15.69 -33.19
N GLU A 954 -23.88 16.48 -32.30
CA GLU A 954 -25.14 17.18 -32.58
C GLU A 954 -24.97 18.19 -33.72
N ALA A 955 -23.86 18.92 -33.77
CA ALA A 955 -23.55 19.81 -34.89
C ALA A 955 -23.44 19.03 -36.20
N HIS A 956 -22.75 17.89 -36.20
CA HIS A 956 -22.64 17.00 -37.37
C HIS A 956 -24.00 16.49 -37.84
N VAL A 957 -24.87 16.03 -36.94
CA VAL A 957 -26.18 15.48 -37.29
C VAL A 957 -27.11 16.57 -37.83
N ASN A 958 -27.11 17.75 -37.19
CA ASN A 958 -27.98 18.85 -37.58
C ASN A 958 -27.55 19.54 -38.88
N ARG A 959 -26.32 19.34 -39.38
CA ARG A 959 -25.89 19.96 -40.65
C ARG A 959 -26.74 19.54 -41.84
N PHE A 960 -27.32 18.35 -41.76
CA PHE A 960 -28.23 17.82 -42.77
C PHE A 960 -29.66 18.36 -42.65
N VAL A 961 -29.94 19.10 -41.58
CA VAL A 961 -31.27 19.63 -41.23
C VAL A 961 -31.27 21.16 -41.31
N ASP A 962 -30.39 21.82 -40.56
CA ASP A 962 -30.24 23.27 -40.48
C ASP A 962 -28.79 23.66 -40.13
N TYR A 963 -28.16 24.43 -41.02
CA TYR A 963 -26.81 24.95 -40.82
C TYR A 963 -26.68 25.91 -39.64
N ASN A 964 -27.73 26.67 -39.31
CA ASN A 964 -27.72 27.59 -38.17
C ASN A 964 -27.68 26.81 -36.86
N ILE A 965 -28.44 25.71 -36.74
CA ILE A 965 -28.40 24.84 -35.56
C ILE A 965 -27.00 24.25 -35.36
N SER A 966 -26.35 23.86 -36.47
CA SER A 966 -24.98 23.31 -36.44
C SER A 966 -23.97 24.36 -35.99
N HIS A 967 -24.07 25.57 -36.53
CA HIS A 967 -23.25 26.71 -36.12
C HIS A 967 -23.45 27.04 -34.62
N ASP A 968 -24.70 27.12 -34.16
CA ASP A 968 -25.02 27.40 -32.75
C ASP A 968 -24.45 26.34 -31.81
N LYS A 969 -24.46 25.06 -32.22
CA LYS A 969 -23.82 23.97 -31.48
C LYS A 969 -22.30 24.11 -31.43
N LEU A 970 -21.65 24.51 -32.52
CA LEU A 970 -20.20 24.79 -32.48
C LEU A 970 -19.87 25.99 -31.58
N VAL A 971 -20.72 27.03 -31.57
CA VAL A 971 -20.59 28.15 -30.62
C VAL A 971 -20.77 27.66 -29.17
N GLU A 972 -21.75 26.78 -28.90
CA GLU A 972 -21.94 26.13 -27.61
C GLU A 972 -20.66 25.38 -27.16
N ALA A 973 -20.02 24.64 -28.07
CA ALA A 973 -18.76 23.95 -27.82
C ALA A 973 -17.62 24.92 -27.44
N THR A 974 -17.50 26.08 -28.12
CA THR A 974 -16.50 27.09 -27.75
C THR A 974 -16.76 27.66 -26.35
N LYS A 975 -18.03 27.89 -25.99
CA LYS A 975 -18.40 28.42 -24.68
C LYS A 975 -18.06 27.43 -23.56
N LEU A 976 -18.32 26.13 -23.79
CA LEU A 976 -17.96 25.06 -22.85
C LEU A 976 -16.45 25.05 -22.55
N LEU A 977 -15.61 25.16 -23.58
CA LEU A 977 -14.16 25.20 -23.44
C LEU A 977 -13.66 26.47 -22.74
N GLU A 978 -14.25 27.62 -23.03
CA GLU A 978 -13.94 28.87 -22.33
C GLU A 978 -14.27 28.78 -20.83
N ASP A 979 -15.40 28.18 -20.48
CA ASP A 979 -15.82 27.99 -19.09
C ASP A 979 -14.92 26.97 -18.35
N LEU A 980 -14.48 25.90 -19.03
CA LEU A 980 -13.48 24.95 -18.53
C LEU A 980 -12.16 25.66 -18.22
N LEU A 981 -11.61 26.42 -19.16
CA LEU A 981 -10.34 27.14 -18.99
C LEU A 981 -10.43 28.20 -17.86
N ALA A 982 -11.56 28.90 -17.77
CA ALA A 982 -11.82 29.83 -16.68
C ALA A 982 -11.91 29.12 -15.32
N ARG A 983 -12.53 27.93 -15.27
CA ARG A 983 -12.61 27.09 -14.06
C ARG A 983 -11.23 26.60 -13.63
N ARG A 984 -10.42 26.08 -14.56
CA ARG A 984 -9.02 25.66 -14.32
C ARG A 984 -8.22 26.79 -13.68
N LYS A 985 -8.25 27.98 -14.29
CA LYS A 985 -7.54 29.16 -13.78
C LYS A 985 -7.96 29.52 -12.36
N ARG A 986 -9.28 29.60 -12.09
CA ARG A 986 -9.77 29.95 -10.74
C ARG A 986 -9.35 28.93 -9.68
N VAL A 987 -9.47 27.64 -9.98
CA VAL A 987 -9.11 26.55 -9.05
C VAL A 987 -7.61 26.58 -8.77
N PHE A 988 -6.78 26.70 -9.81
CA PHE A 988 -5.33 26.77 -9.68
C PHE A 988 -4.88 28.02 -8.91
N ASP A 989 -5.37 29.22 -9.27
CA ASP A 989 -5.01 30.46 -8.58
C ASP A 989 -5.40 30.42 -7.08
N ASP A 990 -6.53 29.80 -6.75
CA ASP A 990 -6.97 29.66 -5.35
C ASP A 990 -6.10 28.67 -4.57
N LEU A 991 -5.72 27.54 -5.18
CA LEU A 991 -4.79 26.59 -4.60
C LEU A 991 -3.42 27.23 -4.33
N VAL A 992 -2.84 27.89 -5.33
CA VAL A 992 -1.54 28.59 -5.20
C VAL A 992 -1.60 29.64 -4.10
N ARG A 993 -2.64 30.48 -4.08
CA ARG A 993 -2.82 31.49 -3.03
C ARG A 993 -2.89 30.86 -1.64
N THR A 994 -3.58 29.73 -1.48
CA THR A 994 -3.69 29.03 -0.20
C THR A 994 -2.34 28.48 0.25
N TYR A 995 -1.56 27.86 -0.64
CA TYR A 995 -0.21 27.36 -0.32
C TYR A 995 0.74 28.52 0.03
N GLU A 996 0.68 29.62 -0.73
CA GLU A 996 1.51 30.81 -0.51
C GLU A 996 1.14 31.61 0.76
N LEU A 997 0.13 31.21 1.54
CA LEU A 997 -0.09 31.77 2.88
C LEU A 997 1.09 31.45 3.81
N THR A 998 1.60 30.22 3.74
CA THR A 998 2.72 29.73 4.57
C THR A 998 4.00 29.51 3.77
N ARG A 999 3.94 29.45 2.43
CA ARG A 999 5.09 29.29 1.53
C ARG A 999 5.44 30.57 0.77
N LEU A 1000 6.70 30.71 0.36
CA LEU A 1000 7.07 31.63 -0.73
C LEU A 1000 6.66 31.04 -2.08
N PRO A 1001 6.49 31.87 -3.12
CA PRO A 1001 6.22 31.37 -4.47
C PRO A 1001 7.26 30.35 -4.93
N LYS A 1002 6.82 29.19 -5.43
CA LYS A 1002 7.72 28.19 -6.00
C LYS A 1002 8.37 28.76 -7.26
N GLY A 1003 9.71 28.67 -7.34
CA GLY A 1003 10.48 29.28 -8.42
C GLY A 1003 10.65 30.81 -8.31
N LEU A 1004 10.48 31.37 -7.11
CA LEU A 1004 10.70 32.79 -6.82
C LEU A 1004 12.02 33.31 -7.40
N SER A 1005 11.93 34.42 -8.11
CA SER A 1005 13.09 35.22 -8.53
C SER A 1005 13.02 36.62 -7.93
N THR A 1006 14.16 37.16 -7.52
CA THR A 1006 14.29 38.55 -7.06
C THR A 1006 14.94 39.41 -8.14
N ASP A 1007 15.06 40.71 -7.87
CA ASP A 1007 15.82 41.64 -8.73
C ASP A 1007 17.32 41.30 -8.74
N SER A 1008 17.85 40.83 -7.61
CA SER A 1008 19.27 40.51 -7.44
C SER A 1008 19.65 39.07 -7.81
N LYS A 1009 18.69 38.13 -7.82
CA LYS A 1009 18.97 36.71 -8.06
C LYS A 1009 17.82 36.03 -8.78
N LYS A 1010 18.12 35.34 -9.88
CA LYS A 1010 17.13 34.56 -10.65
C LYS A 1010 17.12 33.11 -10.19
N PHE A 1011 15.93 32.51 -10.17
CA PHE A 1011 15.78 31.09 -9.91
C PHE A 1011 16.39 30.29 -11.05
N PHE A 1012 17.26 29.33 -10.72
CA PHE A 1012 17.87 28.44 -11.70
C PHE A 1012 17.24 27.05 -11.60
N TRP A 1013 16.38 26.75 -12.58
CA TRP A 1013 15.72 25.47 -12.74
C TRP A 1013 16.39 24.66 -13.85
N GLN A 1014 16.71 23.41 -13.54
CA GLN A 1014 17.14 22.41 -14.50
C GLN A 1014 16.59 21.08 -14.03
N GLN A 1015 15.86 20.38 -14.90
CA GLN A 1015 15.33 19.05 -14.60
C GLN A 1015 16.46 18.08 -14.23
N ASP A 1016 16.24 17.31 -13.18
CA ASP A 1016 17.16 16.30 -12.69
C ASP A 1016 16.79 14.90 -13.20
N ARG A 1017 17.53 13.90 -12.73
CA ARG A 1017 17.40 12.53 -13.21
C ARG A 1017 16.10 11.88 -12.76
N ALA A 1018 15.76 12.00 -11.47
CA ALA A 1018 14.52 11.49 -10.91
C ALA A 1018 13.42 12.50 -11.22
N ARG A 1019 12.51 12.15 -12.15
CA ARG A 1019 11.50 13.10 -12.65
C ARG A 1019 10.33 13.28 -11.66
N HIS A 1020 10.66 13.61 -10.40
CA HIS A 1020 9.71 13.87 -9.33
C HIS A 1020 8.60 14.81 -9.79
N PHE A 1021 7.37 14.54 -9.36
CA PHE A 1021 6.19 15.21 -9.90
C PHE A 1021 6.27 16.73 -9.70
N ALA A 1022 6.67 17.19 -8.50
CA ALA A 1022 6.80 18.62 -8.19
C ALA A 1022 7.95 19.32 -8.93
N PHE A 1023 8.92 18.57 -9.45
CA PHE A 1023 10.09 19.11 -10.13
C PHE A 1023 9.90 19.28 -11.64
N ARG A 1024 8.82 18.73 -12.21
CA ARG A 1024 8.52 18.80 -13.66
C ARG A 1024 8.36 20.22 -14.18
N GLN A 1025 7.89 21.13 -13.33
CA GLN A 1025 7.76 22.55 -13.64
C GLN A 1025 8.52 23.40 -12.61
N PRO A 1026 9.00 24.61 -12.97
CA PRO A 1026 9.69 25.49 -12.04
C PRO A 1026 8.78 26.11 -10.97
N ASP A 1027 7.48 26.22 -11.23
CA ASP A 1027 6.45 26.76 -10.33
C ASP A 1027 5.43 25.67 -9.94
N MET A 1028 4.28 26.03 -9.36
CA MET A 1028 3.22 25.09 -8.96
C MET A 1028 2.40 24.52 -10.13
N SER A 1029 2.63 24.95 -11.38
CA SER A 1029 1.88 24.45 -12.54
C SER A 1029 2.07 22.95 -12.80
N PHE A 1030 3.02 22.28 -12.12
CA PHE A 1030 3.13 20.81 -12.15
C PHE A 1030 1.81 20.11 -11.78
N LEU A 1031 0.98 20.71 -10.93
CA LEU A 1031 -0.34 20.20 -10.53
C LEU A 1031 -1.40 20.22 -11.66
N ILE A 1032 -1.16 20.95 -12.73
CA ILE A 1032 -2.05 21.01 -13.91
C ILE A 1032 -1.28 20.77 -15.20
N TYR A 1033 -0.02 20.33 -15.12
CA TYR A 1033 0.87 20.26 -16.27
C TYR A 1033 0.39 19.22 -17.28
N ASP A 1034 -0.12 18.08 -16.81
CA ASP A 1034 -0.75 17.07 -17.65
C ASP A 1034 -1.97 17.60 -18.41
N GLU A 1035 -2.78 18.46 -17.79
CA GLU A 1035 -3.93 19.10 -18.45
C GLU A 1035 -3.47 20.17 -19.44
N GLN A 1036 -2.39 20.89 -19.15
CA GLN A 1036 -1.77 21.82 -20.10
C GLN A 1036 -1.24 21.10 -21.34
N LEU A 1037 -0.72 19.87 -21.20
CA LEU A 1037 -0.26 19.06 -22.32
C LEU A 1037 -1.38 18.65 -23.29
N LEU A 1038 -2.65 18.67 -22.86
CA LEU A 1038 -3.79 18.46 -23.76
C LEU A 1038 -3.95 19.57 -24.81
N ASP A 1039 -3.42 20.78 -24.56
CA ASP A 1039 -3.54 21.96 -25.44
C ASP A 1039 -5.02 22.35 -25.73
N ILE A 1040 -5.83 22.44 -24.67
CA ILE A 1040 -7.24 22.87 -24.77
C ILE A 1040 -7.34 24.28 -25.37
N GLU A 1041 -6.41 25.17 -25.04
CA GLU A 1041 -6.32 26.51 -25.64
C GLU A 1041 -6.12 26.45 -27.16
N GLY A 1042 -5.18 25.63 -27.64
CA GLY A 1042 -4.96 25.42 -29.07
C GLY A 1042 -6.16 24.77 -29.74
N TYR A 1043 -6.83 23.82 -29.08
CA TYR A 1043 -8.08 23.23 -29.56
C TYR A 1043 -9.18 24.29 -29.73
N LEU A 1044 -9.38 25.15 -28.72
CA LEU A 1044 -10.36 26.24 -28.78
C LEU A 1044 -10.07 27.23 -29.91
N GLN A 1045 -8.80 27.59 -30.13
CA GLN A 1045 -8.41 28.46 -31.24
C GLN A 1045 -8.72 27.83 -32.59
N LYS A 1046 -8.38 26.54 -32.77
CA LYS A 1046 -8.66 25.79 -33.99
C LYS A 1046 -10.16 25.64 -34.22
N LEU A 1047 -10.94 25.40 -33.18
CA LEU A 1047 -12.40 25.31 -33.26
C LEU A 1047 -13.02 26.66 -33.68
N LYS A 1048 -12.55 27.78 -33.12
CA LYS A 1048 -13.00 29.13 -33.54
C LYS A 1048 -12.68 29.40 -35.01
N ALA A 1049 -11.48 29.05 -35.46
CA ALA A 1049 -11.10 29.17 -36.87
C ALA A 1049 -11.97 28.26 -37.76
N TYR A 1050 -12.27 27.05 -37.30
CA TYR A 1050 -13.18 26.13 -38.00
C TYR A 1050 -14.59 26.69 -38.12
N ILE A 1051 -15.14 27.34 -37.08
CA ILE A 1051 -16.47 27.97 -37.12
C ILE A 1051 -16.53 29.08 -38.18
N GLU A 1052 -15.51 29.93 -38.27
CA GLU A 1052 -15.44 30.97 -39.32
C GLU A 1052 -15.36 30.35 -40.72
N TYR A 1053 -14.57 29.29 -40.89
CA TYR A 1053 -14.52 28.51 -42.13
C TYR A 1053 -15.88 27.88 -42.47
N PHE A 1054 -16.52 27.23 -41.51
CA PHE A 1054 -17.81 26.56 -41.67
C PHE A 1054 -18.89 27.58 -42.07
N LYS A 1055 -18.91 28.75 -41.43
CA LYS A 1055 -19.81 29.87 -41.75
C LYS A 1055 -19.57 30.44 -43.16
N ALA A 1056 -18.31 30.56 -43.57
CA ALA A 1056 -17.98 31.07 -44.90
C ALA A 1056 -18.37 30.11 -46.03
N ASN A 1057 -18.30 28.79 -45.80
CA ASN A 1057 -18.58 27.78 -46.82
C ASN A 1057 -20.02 27.26 -46.81
N SER A 1058 -20.80 27.51 -45.76
CA SER A 1058 -22.23 27.17 -45.67
C SER A 1058 -23.17 28.21 -46.33
N MET A 1059 -22.63 29.36 -46.73
CA MET A 1059 -23.36 30.41 -47.47
C MET A 1059 -23.19 30.32 -49.00
N ASN A 1060 -22.40 29.36 -49.49
CA ASN A 1060 -22.29 28.98 -50.91
C ASN A 1060 -22.98 27.64 -51.12
#